data_AF-A0A2J6RGN6-F1
#
_entry.id   AF-A0A2J6RGN6-F1
#
_cell.length_a   1.000
_cell.length_b   1.000
_cell.length_c   1.000
_cell.angle_alpha   90.00
_cell.angle_beta   90.00
_cell.angle_gamma   90.00
#
_symmetry.space_group_name_H-M   'P 1'
#
loop_
_entity.id
_entity.type
_entity.pdbx_description
1 polymer ?
#
loop_
_entity_poly.entity_id
_entity_poly.type
_entity_poly.pdbx_seq_one_letter_code
_entity_poly.pdbx_strand_id
1 'polypeptide(L)'
;MGMSAHSGVAIAQTVVYVPIVPLAIFITIRNRSHPLIMAWYPFILFSMMRLAGGPVVLALEHDTTSRGLIIAALILLNVGLIPLLVTTLGIIRLILADNPQIQCNPDRITRVARLVFIAAATLLSAGAGLAQYPSGRYLTVAGYALFAVILVAMIFIQLFLWRDSATLIPYTRKALAHATLAIPFLVVRTVYALADTSTASDTSSPWSPVYGNVVLFAIMCLLMEYIALCLYMWVGLTLPRKVEKLGTRSNCLRCNEDIPRCSTCVRRGEECTRNYTHEKRGVRFVQVKGEVVDGAAGVFATRPKKTHAPVNMLCSSSPGVDSGAALVPNKIQAQLRRFLLTSDSAQFSLLAKWKSQIYQDLEDTAISTVDPSWCFKDWTISVTRYIGTSLALDDAVKCYLDCRVAFANPTDINLLASHSSKFKAIHSIRLALKTEGSQPPQSNLLLAVQLLYMVEALTLRSHSTMVTHVKGLISLLDEYQKTFSASNADGNLVFSAMYMSAYSSGLFPALMKGEDHDLDIARSPDIRLPPSNRPLPHQATQQAWQTMAQSYVAIPRLTRLIRELQASPNNTDTDQEVVDLAIHLYSTTIDPNFLSKAISLGELWEEPTSSASIIDIAPISYGFKSRKFVGLLSMYWISRLLICGLVDKLLFKVPWASQFFDANVVEAEDAHIAVEVFKMVQYGFAPELQVDSDTVRIKRLQILSLLQTAFGAWYRIWVRASAVVDEGAEEREWKIQRAHNMKQLCVDLGNEIMGCMQLPLMTMSSMEELSEVFAGGPLVEIDLFET
;
A
#
# COMPACT_ATOMS: atom_id res chain seq x y z
N MET A 1 -8.51 66.25 -4.60
CA MET A 1 -9.18 65.31 -3.68
C MET A 1 -8.10 64.63 -2.87
N GLY A 2 -8.18 64.65 -1.54
CA GLY A 2 -7.25 63.90 -0.70
C GLY A 2 -7.63 62.42 -0.70
N MET A 3 -6.65 61.52 -0.81
CA MET A 3 -6.87 60.09 -0.60
C MET A 3 -7.35 59.88 0.84
N SER A 4 -8.39 59.06 1.06
CA SER A 4 -8.69 58.64 2.42
C SER A 4 -7.63 57.65 2.90
N ALA A 5 -7.51 57.50 4.21
CA ALA A 5 -6.57 56.54 4.78
C ALA A 5 -6.90 55.10 4.35
N HIS A 6 -8.20 54.78 4.15
CA HIS A 6 -8.65 53.47 3.67
C HIS A 6 -8.24 53.20 2.21
N SER A 7 -8.34 54.17 1.28
CA SER A 7 -7.79 54.01 -0.08
C SER A 7 -6.29 53.77 -0.06
N GLY A 8 -5.55 54.50 0.79
CA GLY A 8 -4.11 54.32 0.96
C GLY A 8 -3.73 52.89 1.34
N VAL A 9 -4.46 52.29 2.30
CA VAL A 9 -4.27 50.90 2.71
C VAL A 9 -4.69 49.90 1.62
N ALA A 10 -5.79 50.15 0.91
CA ALA A 10 -6.26 49.28 -0.17
C ALA A 10 -5.31 49.25 -1.38
N ILE A 11 -4.71 50.40 -1.73
CA ILE A 11 -3.64 50.50 -2.74
C ILE A 11 -2.40 49.72 -2.26
N ALA A 12 -1.96 49.93 -1.02
CA ALA A 12 -0.82 49.23 -0.45
C ALA A 12 -1.03 47.70 -0.43
N GLN A 13 -2.22 47.24 -0.05
CA GLN A 13 -2.60 45.82 -0.11
C GLN A 13 -2.48 45.29 -1.54
N THR A 14 -3.07 45.97 -2.53
CA THR A 14 -3.00 45.55 -3.94
C THR A 14 -1.54 45.44 -4.42
N VAL A 15 -0.73 46.48 -4.21
CA VAL A 15 0.68 46.53 -4.62
C VAL A 15 1.51 45.41 -3.97
N VAL A 16 1.25 45.10 -2.69
CA VAL A 16 1.95 44.03 -1.96
C VAL A 16 1.55 42.64 -2.45
N TYR A 17 0.27 42.40 -2.74
CA TYR A 17 -0.19 41.05 -3.14
C TYR A 17 0.04 40.70 -4.62
N VAL A 18 0.19 41.68 -5.52
CA VAL A 18 0.57 41.46 -6.93
C VAL A 18 1.81 40.57 -7.10
N PRO A 19 2.98 40.84 -6.47
CA PRO A 19 4.16 39.96 -6.58
C PRO A 19 4.05 38.67 -5.75
N ILE A 20 3.17 38.62 -4.74
CA ILE A 20 2.99 37.46 -3.87
C ILE A 20 2.23 36.34 -4.57
N VAL A 21 1.24 36.65 -5.42
CA VAL A 21 0.49 35.62 -6.17
C VAL A 21 1.42 34.77 -7.05
N PRO A 22 2.30 35.33 -7.91
CA PRO A 22 3.32 34.56 -8.63
C PRO A 22 4.26 33.77 -7.73
N LEU A 23 4.66 34.33 -6.58
CA LEU A 23 5.54 33.64 -5.61
C LEU A 23 4.85 32.43 -4.97
N ALA A 24 3.57 32.55 -4.60
CA ALA A 24 2.74 31.47 -4.07
C ALA A 24 2.54 30.35 -5.10
N ILE A 25 2.28 30.71 -6.36
CA ILE A 25 2.21 29.76 -7.49
C ILE A 25 3.57 29.06 -7.66
N PHE A 26 4.68 29.79 -7.68
CA PHE A 26 6.02 29.23 -7.79
C PHE A 26 6.35 28.26 -6.64
N ILE A 27 6.05 28.60 -5.39
CA ILE A 27 6.25 27.72 -4.23
C ILE A 27 5.41 26.44 -4.36
N THR A 28 4.15 26.56 -4.80
CA THR A 28 3.26 25.42 -5.01
C THR A 28 3.77 24.47 -6.10
N ILE A 29 4.19 25.01 -7.25
CA ILE A 29 4.79 24.22 -8.33
C ILE A 29 6.11 23.57 -7.86
N ARG A 30 6.96 24.33 -7.17
CA ARG A 30 8.25 23.88 -6.63
C ARG A 30 8.11 22.70 -5.67
N ASN A 31 7.04 22.68 -4.87
CA ASN A 31 6.83 21.67 -3.82
C ASN A 31 5.85 20.56 -4.23
N ARG A 32 5.39 20.52 -5.48
CA ARG A 32 4.47 19.51 -6.03
C ARG A 32 4.98 18.06 -5.93
N SER A 33 6.30 17.84 -5.80
CA SER A 33 6.88 16.50 -5.63
C SER A 33 6.82 15.94 -4.19
N HIS A 34 6.29 16.71 -3.24
CA HIS A 34 5.99 16.21 -1.89
C HIS A 34 4.56 15.64 -1.83
N PRO A 35 4.33 14.49 -1.18
CA PRO A 35 3.04 13.80 -1.19
C PRO A 35 1.91 14.63 -0.54
N LEU A 36 2.26 15.60 0.31
CA LEU A 36 1.31 16.50 0.98
C LEU A 36 1.15 17.81 0.20
N ILE A 37 0.54 17.71 -0.98
CA ILE A 37 0.25 18.84 -1.88
C ILE A 37 -0.64 19.91 -1.18
N MET A 38 -1.52 19.47 -0.27
CA MET A 38 -2.51 20.29 0.44
C MET A 38 -1.93 21.44 1.28
N ALA A 39 -0.65 21.43 1.65
CA ALA A 39 -0.05 22.49 2.46
C ALA A 39 0.24 23.78 1.67
N TRP A 40 0.31 23.72 0.33
CA TRP A 40 0.85 24.80 -0.51
C TRP A 40 -0.21 25.59 -1.27
N TYR A 41 -1.25 24.91 -1.78
CA TYR A 41 -2.38 25.56 -2.45
C TYR A 41 -3.07 26.70 -1.66
N PRO A 42 -3.20 26.64 -0.31
CA PRO A 42 -3.84 27.72 0.43
C PRO A 42 -3.16 29.09 0.27
N PHE A 43 -1.87 29.15 -0.07
CA PHE A 43 -1.18 30.42 -0.38
C PHE A 43 -1.75 31.12 -1.60
N ILE A 44 -2.08 30.36 -2.65
CA ILE A 44 -2.67 30.90 -3.88
C ILE A 44 -4.06 31.45 -3.57
N LEU A 45 -4.88 30.67 -2.85
CA LEU A 45 -6.22 31.09 -2.46
C LEU A 45 -6.21 32.33 -1.55
N PHE A 46 -5.33 32.37 -0.56
CA PHE A 46 -5.15 33.53 0.33
C PHE A 46 -4.73 34.80 -0.45
N SER A 47 -3.66 34.70 -1.24
CA SER A 47 -3.10 35.85 -1.94
C SER A 47 -4.04 36.37 -3.03
N MET A 48 -4.82 35.50 -3.68
CA MET A 48 -5.86 35.90 -4.64
C MET A 48 -7.04 36.62 -3.96
N MET A 49 -7.55 36.11 -2.82
CA MET A 49 -8.60 36.82 -2.07
C MET A 49 -8.14 38.20 -1.57
N ARG A 50 -6.89 38.29 -1.11
CA ARG A 50 -6.29 39.57 -0.68
C ARG A 50 -6.01 40.52 -1.84
N LEU A 51 -5.61 40.01 -3.00
CA LEU A 51 -5.47 40.80 -4.23
C LEU A 51 -6.82 41.33 -4.71
N ALA A 52 -7.90 40.54 -4.63
CA ALA A 52 -9.26 40.97 -4.97
C ALA A 52 -9.86 41.97 -3.97
N GLY A 53 -9.52 41.85 -2.67
CA GLY A 53 -10.06 42.73 -1.63
C GLY A 53 -9.66 44.21 -1.78
N GLY A 54 -8.46 44.51 -2.27
CA GLY A 54 -7.99 45.88 -2.46
C GLY A 54 -8.85 46.68 -3.46
N PRO A 55 -9.01 46.21 -4.72
CA PRO A 55 -9.89 46.83 -5.70
C PRO A 55 -11.36 46.93 -5.25
N VAL A 56 -11.88 45.95 -4.50
CA VAL A 56 -13.26 46.01 -3.96
C VAL A 56 -13.42 47.14 -2.94
N VAL A 57 -12.45 47.34 -2.04
CA VAL A 57 -12.48 48.48 -1.09
C VAL A 57 -12.33 49.82 -1.81
N LEU A 58 -11.49 49.92 -2.85
CA LEU A 58 -11.34 51.13 -3.66
C LEU A 58 -12.61 51.47 -4.45
N ALA A 59 -13.30 50.46 -4.99
CA ALA A 59 -14.57 50.66 -5.67
C ALA A 59 -15.70 51.03 -4.69
N LEU A 60 -15.67 50.50 -3.46
CA LEU A 60 -16.63 50.84 -2.40
C LEU A 60 -16.49 52.30 -1.93
N GLU A 61 -15.31 52.90 -2.02
CA GLU A 61 -15.12 54.33 -1.73
C GLU A 61 -15.72 55.23 -2.81
N HIS A 62 -15.77 54.77 -4.07
CA HIS A 62 -16.42 55.48 -5.18
C HIS A 62 -17.95 55.26 -5.22
N ASP A 63 -18.44 54.10 -4.77
CA ASP A 63 -19.87 53.78 -4.64
C ASP A 63 -20.18 53.19 -3.26
N THR A 64 -20.28 54.08 -2.27
CA THR A 64 -20.52 53.77 -0.86
C THR A 64 -21.89 53.17 -0.57
N THR A 65 -22.80 53.16 -1.56
CA THR A 65 -24.19 52.66 -1.39
C THR A 65 -24.34 51.23 -1.93
N SER A 66 -23.35 50.71 -2.67
CA SER A 66 -23.44 49.38 -3.25
C SER A 66 -23.31 48.26 -2.23
N ARG A 67 -24.47 47.70 -1.84
CA ARG A 67 -24.59 46.55 -0.92
C ARG A 67 -23.76 45.35 -1.36
N GLY A 68 -23.63 45.13 -2.67
CA GLY A 68 -22.84 44.02 -3.23
C GLY A 68 -21.35 44.17 -2.93
N LEU A 69 -20.80 45.39 -3.01
CA LEU A 69 -19.39 45.66 -2.69
C LEU A 69 -19.12 45.53 -1.18
N ILE A 70 -20.05 45.98 -0.32
CA ILE A 70 -19.95 45.80 1.14
C ILE A 70 -19.91 44.30 1.49
N ILE A 71 -20.84 43.51 0.96
CA ILE A 71 -20.88 42.05 1.19
C ILE A 71 -19.60 41.37 0.65
N ALA A 72 -19.15 41.74 -0.55
CA ALA A 72 -17.92 41.20 -1.13
C ALA A 72 -16.67 41.53 -0.29
N ALA A 73 -16.55 42.77 0.21
CA ALA A 73 -15.46 43.17 1.09
C ALA A 73 -15.44 42.36 2.39
N LEU A 74 -16.61 42.17 3.03
CA LEU A 74 -16.76 41.38 4.25
C LEU A 74 -16.45 39.89 4.03
N ILE A 75 -16.90 39.29 2.92
CA ILE A 75 -16.58 37.90 2.56
C ILE A 75 -15.07 37.74 2.36
N LEU A 76 -14.44 38.57 1.51
CA LEU A 76 -13.00 38.50 1.23
C LEU A 76 -12.14 38.73 2.48
N LEU A 77 -12.60 39.56 3.42
CA LEU A 77 -11.94 39.81 4.70
C LEU A 77 -12.06 38.63 5.68
N ASN A 78 -13.25 38.04 5.78
CA ASN A 78 -13.58 37.03 6.81
C ASN A 78 -13.21 35.61 6.38
N VAL A 79 -13.58 35.22 5.16
CA VAL A 79 -13.17 33.93 4.55
C VAL A 79 -11.65 33.93 4.31
N GLY A 80 -11.06 35.12 4.15
CA GLY A 80 -9.61 35.36 4.04
C GLY A 80 -8.74 34.67 5.09
N LEU A 81 -9.24 34.41 6.31
CA LEU A 81 -8.42 33.77 7.36
C LEU A 81 -8.26 32.25 7.19
N ILE A 82 -9.20 31.58 6.52
CA ILE A 82 -9.26 30.11 6.43
C ILE A 82 -8.00 29.50 5.80
N PRO A 83 -7.48 29.99 4.65
CA PRO A 83 -6.36 29.33 4.02
C PRO A 83 -5.08 29.37 4.88
N LEU A 84 -4.88 30.42 5.69
CA LEU A 84 -3.74 30.48 6.63
C LEU A 84 -3.83 29.40 7.70
N LEU A 85 -5.01 29.18 8.28
CA LEU A 85 -5.24 28.09 9.24
C LEU A 85 -5.09 26.71 8.56
N VAL A 86 -5.56 26.56 7.32
CA VAL A 86 -5.39 25.32 6.54
C VAL A 86 -3.90 25.07 6.24
N THR A 87 -3.09 26.09 5.96
CA THR A 87 -1.62 25.95 5.87
C THR A 87 -1.04 25.45 7.19
N THR A 88 -1.43 26.02 8.33
CA THR A 88 -0.96 25.57 9.66
C THR A 88 -1.22 24.07 9.86
N LEU A 89 -2.43 23.61 9.50
CA LEU A 89 -2.75 22.19 9.52
C LEU A 89 -1.91 21.38 8.53
N GLY A 90 -1.69 21.88 7.32
CA GLY A 90 -0.86 21.25 6.30
C GLY A 90 0.60 21.05 6.76
N ILE A 91 1.16 22.02 7.47
CA ILE A 91 2.50 21.92 8.07
C ILE A 91 2.51 20.92 9.24
N ILE A 92 1.49 20.91 10.09
CA ILE A 92 1.35 19.91 11.17
C ILE A 92 1.29 18.48 10.58
N ARG A 93 0.51 18.26 9.51
CA ARG A 93 0.46 16.97 8.80
C ARG A 93 1.81 16.59 8.18
N LEU A 94 2.54 17.55 7.61
CA LEU A 94 3.87 17.32 7.08
C LEU A 94 4.83 16.83 8.18
N ILE A 95 4.78 17.45 9.36
CA ILE A 95 5.59 17.02 10.51
C ILE A 95 5.20 15.61 10.95
N LEU A 96 3.89 15.29 11.05
CA LEU A 96 3.42 13.97 11.47
C LEU A 96 3.77 12.87 10.45
N ALA A 97 3.56 13.10 9.15
CA ALA A 97 3.81 12.12 8.10
C ALA A 97 5.30 11.79 7.92
N ASP A 98 6.18 12.78 8.12
CA ASP A 98 7.64 12.58 8.07
C ASP A 98 8.21 11.99 9.39
N ASN A 99 7.40 11.82 10.44
CA ASN A 99 7.81 11.32 11.77
C ASN A 99 6.84 10.23 12.30
N PRO A 100 6.79 9.04 11.68
CA PRO A 100 5.83 7.98 12.01
C PRO A 100 5.97 7.38 13.42
N GLN A 101 7.06 7.68 14.13
CA GLN A 101 7.24 7.32 15.53
C GLN A 101 6.24 8.01 16.49
N ILE A 102 5.54 9.04 16.03
CA ILE A 102 4.53 9.76 16.82
C ILE A 102 3.17 9.07 16.65
N GLN A 103 2.71 8.39 17.70
CA GLN A 103 1.42 7.69 17.73
C GLN A 103 0.22 8.67 17.80
N CYS A 104 -0.04 9.36 16.70
CA CYS A 104 -1.23 10.17 16.48
C CYS A 104 -1.83 9.80 15.13
N ASN A 105 -3.12 9.49 15.07
CA ASN A 105 -3.82 9.23 13.81
C ASN A 105 -3.98 10.57 13.04
N PRO A 106 -3.17 10.82 11.98
CA PRO A 106 -3.17 12.12 11.31
C PRO A 106 -4.45 12.32 10.49
N ASP A 107 -5.09 11.23 10.06
CA ASP A 107 -6.26 11.20 9.19
C ASP A 107 -7.55 11.53 9.94
N ARG A 108 -7.65 11.14 11.21
CA ARG A 108 -8.76 11.55 12.09
C ARG A 108 -8.70 13.04 12.39
N ILE A 109 -7.53 13.57 12.76
CA ILE A 109 -7.28 15.01 12.96
C ILE A 109 -7.60 15.77 11.66
N THR A 110 -7.15 15.22 10.54
CA THR A 110 -7.39 15.72 9.18
C THR A 110 -8.87 15.82 8.81
N ARG A 111 -9.65 14.75 9.02
CA ARG A 111 -11.08 14.67 8.67
C ARG A 111 -11.88 15.65 9.52
N VAL A 112 -11.70 15.62 10.84
CA VAL A 112 -12.38 16.54 11.78
C VAL A 112 -12.09 18.00 11.43
N ALA A 113 -10.83 18.37 11.28
CA ALA A 113 -10.48 19.76 10.98
C ALA A 113 -11.01 20.23 9.61
N ARG A 114 -11.07 19.36 8.58
CA ARG A 114 -11.68 19.68 7.29
C ARG A 114 -13.17 20.02 7.44
N LEU A 115 -13.93 19.22 8.20
CA LEU A 115 -15.35 19.48 8.45
C LEU A 115 -15.57 20.80 9.19
N VAL A 116 -14.77 21.09 10.23
CA VAL A 116 -14.90 22.35 10.98
C VAL A 116 -14.51 23.57 10.12
N PHE A 117 -13.50 23.46 9.24
CA PHE A 117 -13.18 24.53 8.29
C PHE A 117 -14.31 24.81 7.31
N ILE A 118 -14.97 23.77 6.78
CA ILE A 118 -16.14 23.93 5.90
C ILE A 118 -17.29 24.61 6.66
N ALA A 119 -17.60 24.15 7.88
CA ALA A 119 -18.64 24.76 8.71
C ALA A 119 -18.36 26.24 9.05
N ALA A 120 -17.12 26.57 9.38
CA ALA A 120 -16.74 27.97 9.64
C ALA A 120 -16.79 28.83 8.35
N ALA A 121 -16.41 28.27 7.19
CA ALA A 121 -16.50 28.95 5.90
C ALA A 121 -17.96 29.28 5.52
N THR A 122 -18.88 28.33 5.67
CA THR A 122 -20.30 28.55 5.39
C THR A 122 -20.92 29.55 6.35
N LEU A 123 -20.63 29.45 7.66
CA LEU A 123 -21.10 30.39 8.67
C LEU A 123 -20.64 31.83 8.42
N LEU A 124 -19.36 32.04 8.07
CA LEU A 124 -18.84 33.39 7.78
C LEU A 124 -19.36 33.96 6.45
N SER A 125 -19.51 33.11 5.43
CA SER A 125 -20.05 33.55 4.13
C SER A 125 -21.53 33.93 4.24
N ALA A 126 -22.33 33.10 4.92
CA ALA A 126 -23.73 33.40 5.19
C ALA A 126 -23.90 34.56 6.19
N GLY A 127 -23.01 34.68 7.18
CA GLY A 127 -22.98 35.82 8.11
C GLY A 127 -22.75 37.15 7.40
N ALA A 128 -21.79 37.21 6.48
CA ALA A 128 -21.53 38.39 5.64
C ALA A 128 -22.68 38.67 4.64
N GLY A 129 -23.26 37.63 4.02
CA GLY A 129 -24.43 37.77 3.14
C GLY A 129 -25.69 38.28 3.87
N LEU A 130 -25.82 37.99 5.16
CA LEU A 130 -26.93 38.41 6.02
C LEU A 130 -26.58 39.60 6.93
N ALA A 131 -25.53 40.37 6.64
CA ALA A 131 -25.03 41.45 7.50
C ALA A 131 -26.05 42.56 7.85
N GLN A 132 -27.15 42.68 7.10
CA GLN A 132 -28.26 43.61 7.39
C GLN A 132 -29.21 43.11 8.49
N TYR A 133 -29.16 41.82 8.84
CA TYR A 133 -30.02 41.19 9.84
C TYR A 133 -29.23 40.84 11.11
N PRO A 134 -29.83 40.91 12.31
CA PRO A 134 -29.17 40.48 13.55
C PRO A 134 -28.66 39.03 13.51
N SER A 135 -29.30 38.17 12.71
CA SER A 135 -28.88 36.78 12.46
C SER A 135 -27.50 36.67 11.80
N GLY A 136 -27.15 37.57 10.88
CA GLY A 136 -25.83 37.58 10.23
C GLY A 136 -24.68 37.81 11.23
N ARG A 137 -24.91 38.64 12.26
CA ARG A 137 -23.95 38.84 13.35
C ARG A 137 -23.72 37.55 14.15
N TYR A 138 -24.78 36.85 14.55
CA TYR A 138 -24.65 35.59 15.30
C TYR A 138 -23.92 34.50 14.50
N LEU A 139 -24.18 34.39 13.19
CA LEU A 139 -23.44 33.51 12.29
C LEU A 139 -21.95 33.87 12.21
N THR A 140 -21.63 35.15 12.09
CA THR A 140 -20.24 35.61 11.97
C THR A 140 -19.46 35.38 13.28
N VAL A 141 -20.09 35.64 14.44
CA VAL A 141 -19.53 35.33 15.76
C VAL A 141 -19.32 33.82 15.94
N ALA A 142 -20.28 32.98 15.53
CA ALA A 142 -20.13 31.52 15.58
C ALA A 142 -18.98 31.02 14.70
N GLY A 143 -18.82 31.56 13.50
CA GLY A 143 -17.71 31.25 12.61
C GLY A 143 -16.34 31.59 13.22
N TYR A 144 -16.21 32.77 13.84
CA TYR A 144 -14.97 33.16 14.53
C TYR A 144 -14.71 32.41 15.84
N ALA A 145 -15.76 32.00 16.57
CA ALA A 145 -15.63 31.12 17.73
C ALA A 145 -15.06 29.74 17.33
N LEU A 146 -15.51 29.17 16.20
CA LEU A 146 -14.93 27.93 15.66
C LEU A 146 -13.44 28.10 15.28
N PHE A 147 -13.05 29.24 14.70
CA PHE A 147 -11.62 29.51 14.45
C PHE A 147 -10.80 29.64 15.73
N ALA A 148 -11.33 30.28 16.78
CA ALA A 148 -10.65 30.34 18.07
C ALA A 148 -10.43 28.93 18.65
N VAL A 149 -11.43 28.05 18.59
CA VAL A 149 -11.31 26.64 19.00
C VAL A 149 -10.27 25.88 18.17
N ILE A 150 -10.29 26.01 16.84
CA ILE A 150 -9.29 25.39 15.95
C ILE A 150 -7.88 25.90 16.29
N LEU A 151 -7.72 27.21 16.48
CA LEU A 151 -6.42 27.82 16.79
C LEU A 151 -5.86 27.34 18.13
N VAL A 152 -6.72 27.21 19.15
CA VAL A 152 -6.37 26.58 20.44
C VAL A 152 -5.96 25.11 20.26
N ALA A 153 -6.71 24.32 19.49
CA ALA A 153 -6.34 22.93 19.20
C ALA A 153 -4.99 22.83 18.46
N MET A 154 -4.70 23.73 17.52
CA MET A 154 -3.41 23.81 16.84
C MET A 154 -2.26 24.20 17.78
N ILE A 155 -2.50 25.08 18.75
CA ILE A 155 -1.54 25.40 19.81
C ILE A 155 -1.21 24.14 20.61
N PHE A 156 -2.21 23.39 21.08
CA PHE A 156 -2.00 22.15 21.82
C PHE A 156 -1.21 21.10 21.02
N ILE A 157 -1.53 20.89 19.75
CA ILE A 157 -0.79 19.95 18.88
C ILE A 157 0.67 20.41 18.69
N GLN A 158 0.92 21.71 18.51
CA GLN A 158 2.28 22.21 18.37
C GLN A 158 3.08 22.12 19.68
N LEU A 159 2.47 22.38 20.83
CA LEU A 159 3.10 22.17 22.14
C LEU A 159 3.45 20.70 22.38
N PHE A 160 2.59 19.78 21.97
CA PHE A 160 2.86 18.34 21.99
C PHE A 160 4.06 17.99 21.08
N LEU A 161 4.10 18.46 19.84
CA LEU A 161 5.24 18.26 18.93
C LEU A 161 6.54 18.91 19.43
N TRP A 162 6.46 19.98 20.22
CA TRP A 162 7.63 20.61 20.86
C TRP A 162 8.23 19.75 21.98
N ARG A 163 7.42 18.99 22.73
CA ARG A 163 7.89 18.05 23.76
C ARG A 163 8.87 17.03 23.18
N ASP A 164 8.56 16.50 22.00
CA ASP A 164 9.37 15.47 21.34
C ASP A 164 10.30 16.02 20.25
N SER A 165 10.52 17.35 20.23
CA SER A 165 11.31 18.07 19.21
C SER A 165 12.78 17.63 19.07
N ALA A 166 13.30 16.88 20.04
CA ALA A 166 14.61 16.23 19.94
C ALA A 166 14.63 15.06 18.92
N THR A 167 13.50 14.37 18.76
CA THR A 167 13.34 13.22 17.83
C THR A 167 12.98 13.66 16.40
N LEU A 168 12.46 14.88 16.23
CA LEU A 168 12.02 15.41 14.94
C LEU A 168 13.17 15.65 13.96
N ILE A 169 12.95 15.28 12.69
CA ILE A 169 13.90 15.52 11.60
C ILE A 169 14.22 17.04 11.48
N PRO A 170 15.50 17.47 11.32
CA PRO A 170 15.89 18.88 11.43
C PRO A 170 15.14 19.90 10.55
N TYR A 171 14.60 19.51 9.38
CA TYR A 171 13.77 20.42 8.58
C TYR A 171 12.32 20.49 9.10
N THR A 172 11.75 19.38 9.57
CA THR A 172 10.41 19.36 10.21
C THR A 172 10.41 20.18 11.50
N ARG A 173 11.50 20.13 12.28
CA ARG A 173 11.69 21.01 13.46
C ARG A 173 11.77 22.50 13.09
N LYS A 174 12.39 22.84 11.96
CA LYS A 174 12.37 24.23 11.44
C LYS A 174 10.96 24.63 10.99
N ALA A 175 10.22 23.74 10.32
CA ALA A 175 8.83 23.99 9.93
C ALA A 175 7.93 24.23 11.15
N LEU A 176 8.06 23.40 12.20
CA LEU A 176 7.39 23.58 13.49
C LEU A 176 7.71 24.95 14.10
N ALA A 177 8.99 25.35 14.16
CA ALA A 177 9.37 26.63 14.75
C ALA A 177 8.75 27.85 14.03
N HIS A 178 8.69 27.85 12.70
CA HIS A 178 8.05 28.95 11.96
C HIS A 178 6.51 28.89 12.06
N ALA A 179 5.92 27.69 12.14
CA ALA A 179 4.49 27.54 12.38
C ALA A 179 4.09 28.04 13.78
N THR A 180 4.90 27.77 14.80
CA THR A 180 4.68 28.29 16.16
C THR A 180 4.89 29.79 16.22
N LEU A 181 5.88 30.32 15.51
CA LEU A 181 6.11 31.77 15.40
C LEU A 181 4.95 32.51 14.70
N ALA A 182 4.21 31.85 13.79
CA ALA A 182 3.05 32.44 13.13
C ALA A 182 1.79 32.51 14.02
N ILE A 183 1.66 31.66 15.04
CA ILE A 183 0.50 31.61 15.96
C ILE A 183 0.15 32.99 16.56
N PRO A 184 1.05 33.74 17.24
CA PRO A 184 0.67 35.00 17.89
C PRO A 184 0.05 36.02 16.93
N PHE A 185 0.52 36.07 15.68
CA PHE A 185 -0.06 36.92 14.64
C PHE A 185 -1.49 36.48 14.27
N LEU A 186 -1.72 35.17 14.12
CA LEU A 186 -3.07 34.62 13.89
C LEU A 186 -4.01 34.83 15.09
N VAL A 187 -3.50 34.80 16.33
CA VAL A 187 -4.27 35.13 17.53
C VAL A 187 -4.71 36.59 17.50
N VAL A 188 -3.79 37.54 17.29
CA VAL A 188 -4.13 38.98 17.20
C VAL A 188 -5.16 39.23 16.09
N ARG A 189 -4.98 38.61 14.92
CA ARG A 189 -5.93 38.68 13.79
C ARG A 189 -7.33 38.14 14.14
N THR A 190 -7.40 37.05 14.90
CA THR A 190 -8.68 36.43 15.34
C THR A 190 -9.36 37.27 16.42
N VAL A 191 -8.59 37.83 17.36
CA VAL A 191 -9.08 38.76 18.39
C VAL A 191 -9.66 40.02 17.76
N TYR A 192 -9.00 40.60 16.75
CA TYR A 192 -9.53 41.76 16.03
C TYR A 192 -10.88 41.47 15.35
N ALA A 193 -11.05 40.29 14.74
CA ALA A 193 -12.33 39.85 14.17
C ALA A 193 -13.44 39.65 15.23
N LEU A 194 -13.10 39.14 16.41
CA LEU A 194 -14.05 39.02 17.52
C LEU A 194 -14.42 40.40 18.10
N ALA A 195 -13.49 41.35 18.15
CA ALA A 195 -13.74 42.73 18.57
C ALA A 195 -14.65 43.48 17.58
N ASP A 196 -14.40 43.34 16.27
CA ASP A 196 -15.26 43.87 15.21
C ASP A 196 -16.69 43.30 15.31
N THR A 197 -16.83 41.97 15.27
CA THR A 197 -18.16 41.33 15.30
C THR A 197 -18.94 41.53 16.61
N SER A 198 -18.27 41.73 17.75
CA SER A 198 -18.93 42.06 19.01
C SER A 198 -19.37 43.52 19.11
N THR A 199 -18.70 44.46 18.43
CA THR A 199 -19.02 45.90 18.43
C THR A 199 -19.80 46.38 17.19
N ALA A 200 -20.16 45.46 16.29
CA ALA A 200 -20.84 45.73 15.01
C ALA A 200 -22.23 46.41 15.10
N SER A 201 -22.76 46.67 16.30
CA SER A 201 -23.95 47.52 16.48
C SER A 201 -23.65 49.02 16.34
N ASP A 202 -22.41 49.43 16.61
CA ASP A 202 -21.99 50.84 16.54
C ASP A 202 -21.18 51.07 15.27
N THR A 203 -21.75 51.76 14.28
CA THR A 203 -21.07 52.08 13.01
C THR A 203 -19.88 53.03 13.19
N SER A 204 -19.78 53.70 14.34
CA SER A 204 -18.64 54.50 14.79
C SER A 204 -17.57 53.70 15.55
N SER A 205 -17.73 52.38 15.71
CA SER A 205 -16.77 51.53 16.41
C SER A 205 -15.38 51.60 15.76
N PRO A 206 -14.30 51.83 16.53
CA PRO A 206 -12.94 51.88 16.00
C PRO A 206 -12.49 50.52 15.42
N TRP A 207 -13.20 49.44 15.73
CA TRP A 207 -12.91 48.08 15.26
C TRP A 207 -13.41 47.80 13.84
N SER A 208 -14.36 48.57 13.31
CA SER A 208 -14.93 48.34 11.98
C SER A 208 -13.85 48.39 10.89
N PRO A 209 -13.71 47.36 10.04
CA PRO A 209 -12.67 47.31 9.00
C PRO A 209 -12.96 48.23 7.81
N VAL A 210 -14.23 48.64 7.61
CA VAL A 210 -14.66 49.48 6.48
C VAL A 210 -14.79 50.96 6.87
N TYR A 211 -15.26 51.25 8.09
CA TYR A 211 -15.57 52.61 8.54
C TYR A 211 -14.81 53.05 9.81
N GLY A 212 -14.15 52.11 10.50
CA GLY A 212 -13.44 52.35 11.75
C GLY A 212 -11.99 52.80 11.56
N ASN A 213 -11.15 52.55 12.57
CA ASN A 213 -9.79 53.06 12.62
C ASN A 213 -8.86 52.29 11.67
N VAL A 214 -8.48 52.95 10.58
CA VAL A 214 -7.58 52.42 9.53
C VAL A 214 -6.28 51.86 10.09
N VAL A 215 -5.71 52.48 11.13
CA VAL A 215 -4.44 52.05 11.72
C VAL A 215 -4.62 50.73 12.48
N LEU A 216 -5.72 50.56 13.21
CA LEU A 216 -6.04 49.28 13.87
C LEU A 216 -6.29 48.18 12.85
N PHE A 217 -7.06 48.48 11.79
CA PHE A 217 -7.29 47.55 10.68
C PHE A 217 -5.98 47.12 10.00
N ALA A 218 -5.13 48.08 9.62
CA ALA A 218 -3.86 47.79 8.95
C ALA A 218 -2.90 46.98 9.84
N ILE A 219 -2.76 47.33 11.12
CA ILE A 219 -1.83 46.67 12.03
C ILE A 219 -2.36 45.32 12.52
N MET A 220 -3.59 45.26 13.05
CA MET A 220 -4.11 44.05 13.71
C MET A 220 -4.72 43.04 12.73
N CYS A 221 -5.19 43.47 11.56
CA CYS A 221 -5.68 42.57 10.52
C CYS A 221 -4.60 42.29 9.46
N LEU A 222 -4.27 43.28 8.63
CA LEU A 222 -3.50 43.03 7.39
C LEU A 222 -2.04 42.68 7.65
N LEU A 223 -1.35 43.41 8.54
CA LEU A 223 0.07 43.18 8.85
C LEU A 223 0.28 41.82 9.54
N MET A 224 -0.59 41.43 10.46
CA MET A 224 -0.50 40.14 11.16
C MET A 224 -0.59 38.95 10.17
N GLU A 225 -1.55 39.01 9.25
CA GLU A 225 -1.70 37.98 8.21
C GLU A 225 -0.51 37.97 7.22
N TYR A 226 -0.01 39.15 6.84
CA TYR A 226 1.16 39.27 5.98
C TYR A 226 2.40 38.62 6.61
N ILE A 227 2.66 38.88 7.89
CA ILE A 227 3.77 38.25 8.63
C ILE A 227 3.58 36.72 8.68
N ALA A 228 2.38 36.23 9.01
CA ALA A 228 2.09 34.79 9.02
C ALA A 228 2.31 34.15 7.63
N LEU A 229 1.84 34.79 6.55
CA LEU A 229 2.08 34.33 5.19
C LEU A 229 3.57 34.29 4.84
N CYS A 230 4.34 35.33 5.17
CA CYS A 230 5.79 35.36 4.94
C CYS A 230 6.52 34.22 5.67
N LEU A 231 6.15 33.94 6.93
CA LEU A 231 6.70 32.81 7.69
C LEU A 231 6.39 31.46 7.02
N TYR A 232 5.16 31.26 6.55
CA TYR A 232 4.77 30.02 5.88
C TYR A 232 5.40 29.87 4.48
N MET A 233 5.49 30.95 3.69
CA MET A 233 6.21 30.96 2.41
C MET A 233 7.70 30.66 2.61
N TRP A 234 8.31 31.16 3.69
CA TRP A 234 9.68 30.84 4.06
C TRP A 234 9.88 29.35 4.36
N VAL A 235 8.94 28.70 5.08
CA VAL A 235 8.94 27.23 5.21
C VAL A 235 8.88 26.56 3.83
N GLY A 236 7.97 26.99 2.96
CA GLY A 236 7.85 26.47 1.59
C GLY A 236 9.12 26.63 0.74
N LEU A 237 9.90 27.70 0.94
CA LEU A 237 11.17 27.95 0.26
C LEU A 237 12.37 27.21 0.88
N THR A 238 12.37 26.99 2.19
CA THR A 238 13.47 26.36 2.93
C THR A 238 13.36 24.84 3.03
N LEU A 239 12.18 24.26 2.77
CA LEU A 239 12.03 22.82 2.65
C LEU A 239 12.95 22.27 1.56
N PRO A 240 13.65 21.15 1.82
CA PRO A 240 14.36 20.45 0.77
C PRO A 240 13.33 20.00 -0.26
N ARG A 241 13.57 20.29 -1.54
CA ARG A 241 12.81 19.61 -2.61
C ARG A 241 12.97 18.11 -2.38
N LYS A 242 11.89 17.34 -2.54
CA LYS A 242 11.99 15.95 -3.01
C LYS A 242 12.51 16.02 -4.46
N VAL A 243 13.80 16.33 -4.56
CA VAL A 243 14.62 15.89 -5.68
C VAL A 243 14.53 14.39 -5.63
N GLU A 244 14.16 13.79 -6.76
CA GLU A 244 14.43 12.40 -7.06
C GLU A 244 15.92 12.15 -6.75
N LYS A 245 16.23 11.61 -5.56
CA LYS A 245 17.61 11.43 -5.07
C LYS A 245 18.30 10.24 -5.75
N LEU A 246 18.17 10.16 -7.06
CA LEU A 246 19.24 9.70 -7.93
C LEU A 246 20.40 10.70 -7.82
N GLY A 247 21.36 10.37 -6.97
CA GLY A 247 22.74 10.84 -7.07
C GLY A 247 23.02 12.33 -6.88
N THR A 248 23.00 12.84 -5.63
CA THR A 248 24.13 13.66 -5.12
C THR A 248 24.05 13.91 -3.60
N ARG A 249 25.23 14.01 -2.96
CA ARG A 249 25.44 14.35 -1.53
C ARG A 249 24.95 13.34 -0.47
N SER A 250 25.37 12.09 -0.61
CA SER A 250 25.94 11.32 0.51
C SER A 250 26.98 10.31 0.02
N ASN A 251 27.88 10.77 -0.85
CA ASN A 251 29.19 10.17 -1.14
C ASN A 251 29.97 11.15 -2.03
N CYS A 252 30.62 12.14 -1.41
CA CYS A 252 31.92 12.53 -1.94
C CYS A 252 32.83 11.34 -1.65
N LEU A 253 33.00 10.46 -2.62
CA LEU A 253 34.13 9.54 -2.67
C LEU A 253 35.38 10.40 -2.40
N ARG A 254 35.99 10.21 -1.24
CA ARG A 254 37.32 10.77 -0.98
C ARG A 254 38.22 10.22 -2.06
N CYS A 255 39.07 11.05 -2.65
CA CYS A 255 40.15 10.55 -3.49
C CYS A 255 40.96 9.56 -2.62
N ASN A 256 40.96 8.29 -3.00
CA ASN A 256 41.72 7.26 -2.31
C ASN A 256 43.17 7.27 -2.84
N GLU A 257 44.15 6.97 -2.00
CA GLU A 257 45.57 7.08 -2.38
C GLU A 257 45.94 6.15 -3.56
N ASP A 258 45.19 5.06 -3.74
CA ASP A 258 45.39 4.08 -4.81
C ASP A 258 44.98 4.58 -6.22
N ILE A 259 44.11 5.59 -6.34
CA ILE A 259 43.63 6.11 -7.65
C ILE A 259 43.41 7.65 -7.58
N PRO A 260 44.37 8.48 -8.04
CA PRO A 260 44.36 9.94 -7.84
C PRO A 260 43.48 10.70 -8.85
N ARG A 261 42.39 10.09 -9.34
CA ARG A 261 41.51 10.67 -10.37
C ARG A 261 40.04 10.46 -10.02
N CYS A 262 39.47 11.41 -9.28
CA CYS A 262 38.02 11.43 -9.07
C CYS A 262 37.28 11.79 -10.37
N SER A 263 36.01 11.38 -10.49
CA SER A 263 35.22 11.59 -11.71
C SER A 263 35.02 13.07 -12.07
N THR A 264 35.18 14.00 -11.13
CA THR A 264 35.14 15.44 -11.39
C THR A 264 36.44 15.96 -12.02
N CYS A 265 37.61 15.53 -11.55
CA CYS A 265 38.90 15.88 -12.15
C CYS A 265 39.05 15.26 -13.55
N VAL A 266 38.66 13.99 -13.73
CA VAL A 266 38.63 13.33 -15.06
C VAL A 266 37.76 14.10 -16.04
N ARG A 267 36.61 14.62 -15.61
CA ARG A 267 35.68 15.36 -16.48
C ARG A 267 36.12 16.81 -16.76
N ARG A 268 37.15 17.32 -16.08
CA ARG A 268 37.74 18.66 -16.30
C ARG A 268 39.12 18.65 -16.97
N GLY A 269 39.81 17.50 -16.99
CA GLY A 269 41.18 17.40 -17.49
C GLY A 269 42.24 18.01 -16.55
N GLU A 270 41.87 18.29 -15.30
CA GLU A 270 42.72 18.94 -14.30
C GLU A 270 43.33 17.92 -13.33
N GLU A 271 44.59 18.09 -12.92
CA GLU A 271 45.21 17.29 -11.86
C GLU A 271 44.71 17.70 -10.47
N CYS A 272 44.64 16.73 -9.54
CA CYS A 272 43.97 16.91 -8.26
C CYS A 272 44.89 17.58 -7.21
N THR A 273 44.90 18.92 -7.18
CA THR A 273 45.83 19.77 -6.39
C THR A 273 45.69 19.74 -4.86
N ARG A 274 44.96 18.78 -4.27
CA ARG A 274 44.83 18.66 -2.80
C ARG A 274 46.00 17.88 -2.20
N ASN A 275 47.02 18.61 -1.76
CA ASN A 275 48.05 18.07 -0.86
C ASN A 275 47.41 17.49 0.41
N TYR A 276 47.53 16.17 0.59
CA TYR A 276 47.16 15.49 1.83
C TYR A 276 48.38 15.40 2.76
N THR A 277 48.34 16.12 3.88
CA THR A 277 49.27 15.91 4.99
C THR A 277 48.74 14.79 5.90
N HIS A 278 49.56 13.76 6.13
CA HIS A 278 49.24 12.63 7.00
C HIS A 278 49.36 13.02 8.48
N GLU A 279 48.24 13.07 9.21
CA GLU A 279 48.25 13.11 10.68
C GLU A 279 47.74 11.76 11.25
N LYS A 280 48.67 10.92 11.69
CA LYS A 280 48.37 9.59 12.26
C LYS A 280 47.74 9.72 13.65
N ARG A 281 46.41 9.61 13.75
CA ARG A 281 45.75 9.34 15.05
C ARG A 281 45.95 7.90 15.46
N GLY A 282 46.94 7.66 16.32
CA GLY A 282 47.10 6.38 17.01
C GLY A 282 45.94 6.12 17.96
N VAL A 283 45.31 4.95 17.84
CA VAL A 283 44.28 4.49 18.78
C VAL A 283 44.96 4.16 20.11
N ARG A 284 44.66 4.95 21.15
CA ARG A 284 45.18 4.73 22.50
C ARG A 284 44.23 3.77 23.23
N PHE A 285 44.66 2.53 23.43
CA PHE A 285 43.90 1.57 24.25
C PHE A 285 43.87 2.06 25.70
N VAL A 286 42.67 2.23 26.25
CA VAL A 286 42.48 2.54 27.68
C VAL A 286 42.45 1.21 28.44
N GLN A 287 43.47 1.02 29.28
CA GLN A 287 43.64 -0.18 30.10
C GLN A 287 42.78 -0.03 31.37
N VAL A 288 41.69 -0.78 31.46
CA VAL A 288 40.89 -0.86 32.69
C VAL A 288 41.64 -1.75 33.69
N LYS A 289 42.06 -1.18 34.82
CA LYS A 289 42.54 -1.96 35.98
C LYS A 289 41.34 -2.61 36.66
N GLY A 290 41.48 -3.89 37.02
CA GLY A 290 40.44 -4.61 37.76
C GLY A 290 40.44 -4.32 39.26
N GLU A 291 39.33 -4.63 39.90
CA GLU A 291 39.22 -4.88 41.34
C GLU A 291 38.95 -6.36 41.59
N VAL A 292 39.38 -6.84 42.77
CA VAL A 292 39.44 -8.25 43.14
C VAL A 292 38.29 -8.61 44.05
N VAL A 293 37.61 -9.73 43.78
CA VAL A 293 36.81 -10.47 44.77
C VAL A 293 37.02 -11.98 44.56
N ASP A 294 37.34 -12.69 45.64
CA ASP A 294 37.66 -14.12 45.66
C ASP A 294 36.42 -15.03 45.50
N GLY A 295 36.61 -16.29 45.05
CA GLY A 295 35.53 -17.28 45.14
C GLY A 295 35.70 -18.63 44.41
N ALA A 296 36.39 -19.57 45.05
CA ALA A 296 36.18 -21.04 44.96
C ALA A 296 36.51 -21.87 43.68
N ALA A 297 37.06 -23.05 43.96
CA ALA A 297 37.37 -24.24 43.15
C ALA A 297 36.34 -24.67 42.08
N GLY A 298 36.65 -25.50 41.08
CA GLY A 298 37.83 -26.30 40.69
C GLY A 298 37.46 -27.04 39.37
N VAL A 299 38.26 -27.79 38.60
CA VAL A 299 39.05 -29.02 38.86
C VAL A 299 39.36 -29.58 37.44
N PHE A 300 40.65 -29.80 37.08
CA PHE A 300 41.16 -30.73 36.03
C PHE A 300 40.70 -30.56 34.53
N ALA A 301 41.44 -30.93 33.46
CA ALA A 301 42.73 -31.60 33.33
C ALA A 301 43.55 -31.18 32.06
N THR A 302 44.88 -31.21 32.21
CA THR A 302 45.93 -31.66 31.26
C THR A 302 45.99 -31.26 29.77
N ARG A 303 47.06 -30.49 29.47
CA ARG A 303 47.93 -30.47 28.26
C ARG A 303 48.48 -31.88 27.88
N PRO A 304 49.11 -32.14 26.68
CA PRO A 304 50.26 -31.35 26.18
C PRO A 304 50.50 -31.18 24.65
N LYS A 305 51.53 -30.36 24.36
CA LYS A 305 52.13 -30.01 23.06
C LYS A 305 52.73 -31.22 22.31
N LYS A 306 52.92 -31.09 20.99
CA LYS A 306 54.27 -31.20 20.36
C LYS A 306 54.37 -30.59 18.96
N THR A 307 55.61 -30.32 18.56
CA THR A 307 56.09 -29.68 17.32
C THR A 307 56.51 -30.69 16.26
N HIS A 308 56.58 -30.31 14.97
CA HIS A 308 57.81 -30.40 14.12
C HIS A 308 57.57 -29.89 12.67
N ALA A 309 58.62 -29.94 11.84
CA ALA A 309 58.88 -29.10 10.66
C ALA A 309 58.76 -29.88 9.30
N PRO A 310 59.06 -29.27 8.12
CA PRO A 310 58.52 -29.70 6.82
C PRO A 310 59.42 -30.63 5.97
N VAL A 311 58.91 -31.09 4.82
CA VAL A 311 59.66 -31.78 3.74
C VAL A 311 59.24 -31.27 2.36
N ASN A 312 60.22 -31.06 1.46
CA ASN A 312 60.06 -30.78 0.02
C ASN A 312 60.27 -32.06 -0.81
N MET A 313 59.74 -32.14 -2.04
CA MET A 313 60.33 -32.96 -3.12
C MET A 313 60.05 -32.36 -4.53
N LEU A 314 60.81 -32.81 -5.52
CA LEU A 314 61.17 -32.11 -6.78
C LEU A 314 60.89 -32.94 -8.06
N CYS A 315 61.24 -32.34 -9.23
CA CYS A 315 61.48 -32.89 -10.60
C CYS A 315 60.37 -32.58 -11.63
N SER A 316 60.58 -31.71 -12.66
CA SER A 316 61.41 -31.77 -13.90
C SER A 316 60.82 -32.70 -14.99
N SER A 317 60.72 -32.38 -16.30
CA SER A 317 61.67 -31.69 -17.21
C SER A 317 61.03 -31.10 -18.51
N SER A 318 61.78 -30.28 -19.28
CA SER A 318 61.41 -29.68 -20.60
C SER A 318 62.07 -30.44 -21.81
N PRO A 319 61.99 -30.05 -23.13
CA PRO A 319 62.33 -28.71 -23.72
C PRO A 319 61.50 -28.17 -24.93
N GLY A 320 61.59 -26.84 -25.15
CA GLY A 320 61.44 -26.16 -26.46
C GLY A 320 60.05 -25.61 -26.86
N VAL A 321 59.88 -24.65 -27.80
CA VAL A 321 60.79 -23.62 -28.41
C VAL A 321 59.97 -22.35 -28.77
N ASP A 322 60.60 -21.17 -28.63
CA ASP A 322 60.33 -19.79 -29.06
C ASP A 322 59.08 -19.37 -29.88
N SER A 323 58.34 -18.38 -29.38
CA SER A 323 58.46 -16.96 -29.80
C SER A 323 57.60 -16.02 -28.93
N GLY A 324 57.95 -14.73 -28.86
CA GLY A 324 57.66 -13.89 -27.66
C GLY A 324 56.42 -12.98 -27.67
N ALA A 325 55.96 -12.64 -26.46
CA ALA A 325 55.12 -11.47 -26.15
C ALA A 325 55.32 -11.03 -24.67
N ALA A 326 55.00 -9.78 -24.35
CA ALA A 326 55.45 -9.09 -23.14
C ALA A 326 54.85 -9.56 -21.78
N LEU A 327 55.61 -9.37 -20.70
CA LEU A 327 55.17 -9.61 -19.31
C LEU A 327 53.96 -8.76 -18.91
N VAL A 328 52.95 -9.41 -18.31
CA VAL A 328 51.88 -8.75 -17.54
C VAL A 328 51.99 -9.18 -16.07
N PRO A 329 51.86 -8.29 -15.06
CA PRO A 329 52.10 -8.66 -13.66
C PRO A 329 50.99 -9.54 -13.05
N ASN A 330 51.39 -10.68 -12.47
CA ASN A 330 50.52 -11.66 -11.80
C ASN A 330 49.62 -11.14 -10.65
N LYS A 331 49.75 -9.88 -10.23
CA LYS A 331 48.85 -9.26 -9.23
C LYS A 331 47.44 -9.02 -9.76
N ILE A 332 47.28 -8.68 -11.05
CA ILE A 332 45.97 -8.35 -11.63
C ILE A 332 45.11 -9.61 -11.79
N GLN A 333 45.67 -10.74 -12.24
CA GLN A 333 44.95 -12.02 -12.28
C GLN A 333 44.55 -12.52 -10.88
N ALA A 334 45.37 -12.31 -9.86
CA ALA A 334 45.03 -12.66 -8.48
C ALA A 334 43.93 -11.76 -7.88
N GLN A 335 43.90 -10.47 -8.23
CA GLN A 335 42.82 -9.55 -7.84
C GLN A 335 41.52 -9.79 -8.61
N LEU A 336 41.57 -10.07 -9.93
CA LEU A 336 40.38 -10.48 -10.69
C LEU A 336 39.80 -11.79 -10.13
N ARG A 337 40.63 -12.80 -9.82
CA ARG A 337 40.15 -14.02 -9.14
C ARG A 337 39.50 -13.71 -7.80
N ARG A 338 40.06 -12.83 -6.97
CA ARG A 338 39.41 -12.44 -5.71
C ARG A 338 38.10 -11.67 -5.91
N PHE A 339 38.00 -10.83 -6.93
CA PHE A 339 36.78 -10.06 -7.20
C PHE A 339 35.64 -10.96 -7.72
N LEU A 340 35.96 -11.92 -8.60
CA LEU A 340 35.02 -12.95 -9.06
C LEU A 340 34.60 -13.88 -7.91
N LEU A 341 35.54 -14.33 -7.07
CA LEU A 341 35.23 -15.14 -5.89
C LEU A 341 34.36 -14.41 -4.85
N THR A 342 34.33 -13.06 -4.84
CA THR A 342 33.43 -12.32 -3.93
C THR A 342 31.98 -12.24 -4.44
N SER A 343 31.72 -12.14 -5.75
CA SER A 343 30.34 -12.23 -6.26
C SER A 343 29.78 -13.64 -6.06
N ASP A 344 30.60 -14.66 -6.33
CA ASP A 344 30.26 -16.06 -6.06
C ASP A 344 29.83 -16.22 -4.60
N SER A 345 30.62 -15.73 -3.63
CA SER A 345 30.29 -15.87 -2.20
C SER A 345 28.92 -15.32 -1.80
N ALA A 346 28.48 -14.22 -2.44
CA ALA A 346 27.16 -13.63 -2.18
C ALA A 346 26.04 -14.45 -2.84
N GLN A 347 26.22 -14.89 -4.09
CA GLN A 347 25.26 -15.71 -4.83
C GLN A 347 25.09 -17.09 -4.20
N PHE A 348 26.19 -17.77 -3.83
CA PHE A 348 26.16 -19.00 -3.05
C PHE A 348 25.44 -18.82 -1.71
N SER A 349 25.61 -17.67 -1.03
CA SER A 349 24.87 -17.39 0.21
C SER A 349 23.36 -17.20 -0.01
N LEU A 350 22.95 -16.59 -1.12
CA LEU A 350 21.54 -16.36 -1.44
C LEU A 350 20.85 -17.67 -1.86
N LEU A 351 21.50 -18.46 -2.72
CA LEU A 351 21.03 -19.78 -3.12
C LEU A 351 20.97 -20.74 -1.93
N ALA A 352 21.95 -20.70 -1.02
CA ALA A 352 21.93 -21.50 0.21
C ALA A 352 20.77 -21.10 1.13
N LYS A 353 20.53 -19.79 1.34
CA LYS A 353 19.38 -19.29 2.11
C LYS A 353 18.04 -19.69 1.51
N TRP A 354 17.89 -19.52 0.19
CA TRP A 354 16.69 -19.97 -0.52
C TRP A 354 16.47 -21.47 -0.34
N LYS A 355 17.52 -22.29 -0.49
CA LYS A 355 17.42 -23.73 -0.23
C LYS A 355 17.02 -24.02 1.22
N SER A 356 17.69 -23.45 2.21
CA SER A 356 17.33 -23.71 3.61
C SER A 356 15.90 -23.28 3.95
N GLN A 357 15.45 -22.11 3.50
CA GLN A 357 14.14 -21.57 3.89
C GLN A 357 12.98 -22.04 3.00
N ILE A 358 13.23 -22.53 1.79
CA ILE A 358 12.17 -22.94 0.83
C ILE A 358 12.16 -24.45 0.60
N TYR A 359 13.29 -25.14 0.67
CA TYR A 359 13.32 -26.60 0.49
C TYR A 359 13.04 -27.38 1.77
N GLN A 360 13.26 -26.81 2.96
CA GLN A 360 12.78 -27.45 4.20
C GLN A 360 11.24 -27.54 4.22
N ASP A 361 10.54 -26.49 3.76
CA ASP A 361 9.07 -26.51 3.50
C ASP A 361 8.64 -27.51 2.39
N LEU A 362 9.58 -28.15 1.66
CA LEU A 362 9.33 -29.08 0.55
C LEU A 362 9.77 -30.54 0.84
N GLU A 363 10.61 -30.79 1.85
CA GLU A 363 11.15 -32.13 2.14
C GLU A 363 10.28 -32.96 3.11
N ASP A 364 9.33 -32.34 3.83
CA ASP A 364 8.34 -33.05 4.66
C ASP A 364 7.38 -33.97 3.86
N THR A 365 7.43 -33.94 2.52
CA THR A 365 6.83 -34.98 1.67
C THR A 365 7.90 -35.90 1.12
N ALA A 366 8.12 -37.03 1.80
CA ALA A 366 8.99 -38.09 1.31
C ALA A 366 8.41 -38.72 0.02
N ILE A 367 9.03 -38.44 -1.13
CA ILE A 367 9.29 -39.38 -2.24
C ILE A 367 10.10 -38.68 -3.35
N SER A 368 11.03 -39.43 -3.93
CA SER A 368 11.90 -39.02 -5.03
C SER A 368 11.17 -38.86 -6.37
N THR A 369 11.77 -38.06 -7.26
CA THR A 369 11.49 -37.93 -8.71
C THR A 369 10.14 -37.30 -9.12
N VAL A 370 10.25 -36.11 -9.75
CA VAL A 370 9.27 -35.46 -10.65
C VAL A 370 7.87 -35.26 -10.08
N ASP A 371 7.66 -34.15 -9.35
CA ASP A 371 6.33 -33.79 -8.83
C ASP A 371 6.05 -32.26 -8.81
N PRO A 372 5.20 -31.72 -9.71
CA PRO A 372 5.09 -30.28 -10.00
C PRO A 372 4.17 -29.46 -9.06
N SER A 373 4.64 -28.25 -8.73
CA SER A 373 4.19 -27.16 -7.83
C SER A 373 3.42 -25.93 -8.33
N TRP A 374 2.31 -26.04 -9.05
CA TRP A 374 1.76 -24.94 -9.87
C TRP A 374 1.50 -23.56 -9.20
N CYS A 375 1.07 -23.45 -7.93
CA CYS A 375 0.97 -22.13 -7.27
C CYS A 375 2.25 -21.65 -6.58
N PHE A 376 3.16 -22.56 -6.20
CA PHE A 376 4.38 -22.23 -5.47
C PHE A 376 5.60 -22.97 -6.04
N LYS A 377 5.67 -24.30 -5.90
CA LYS A 377 6.88 -25.12 -6.18
C LYS A 377 7.42 -25.10 -7.64
N ASP A 378 6.63 -24.89 -8.70
CA ASP A 378 7.17 -24.95 -10.08
C ASP A 378 8.00 -23.70 -10.43
N TRP A 379 7.48 -22.52 -10.11
CA TRP A 379 8.20 -21.29 -10.35
C TRP A 379 9.26 -21.04 -9.26
N THR A 380 9.07 -21.46 -8.00
CA THR A 380 10.11 -21.34 -6.96
C THR A 380 11.27 -22.33 -7.15
N ILE A 381 11.06 -23.50 -7.75
CA ILE A 381 12.17 -24.33 -8.26
C ILE A 381 12.93 -23.56 -9.34
N SER A 382 12.20 -22.92 -10.26
CA SER A 382 12.79 -22.15 -11.36
C SER A 382 13.66 -20.98 -10.85
N VAL A 383 13.25 -20.29 -9.78
CA VAL A 383 14.09 -19.24 -9.12
C VAL A 383 15.51 -19.74 -8.85
N THR A 384 15.71 -20.97 -8.37
CA THR A 384 17.07 -21.48 -8.07
C THR A 384 17.99 -21.60 -9.28
N ARG A 385 17.45 -21.70 -10.49
CA ARG A 385 18.22 -21.75 -11.74
C ARG A 385 18.64 -20.37 -12.23
N TYR A 386 17.95 -19.33 -11.77
CA TYR A 386 18.10 -17.96 -12.25
C TYR A 386 18.73 -17.01 -11.24
N ILE A 387 18.88 -17.40 -9.96
CA ILE A 387 19.70 -16.66 -8.98
C ILE A 387 21.12 -16.45 -9.56
N GLY A 388 21.60 -15.22 -9.46
CA GLY A 388 22.89 -14.78 -10.01
C GLY A 388 22.86 -14.35 -11.49
N THR A 389 21.76 -14.58 -12.23
CA THR A 389 21.66 -14.21 -13.65
C THR A 389 21.16 -12.78 -13.86
N SER A 390 20.48 -12.18 -12.87
CA SER A 390 19.88 -10.85 -12.95
C SER A 390 19.83 -10.19 -11.57
N LEU A 391 20.30 -8.94 -11.49
CA LEU A 391 20.26 -8.14 -10.26
C LEU A 391 18.81 -7.89 -9.80
N ALA A 392 17.88 -7.75 -10.74
CA ALA A 392 16.45 -7.56 -10.43
C ALA A 392 15.85 -8.79 -9.75
N LEU A 393 16.23 -10.00 -10.19
CA LEU A 393 15.81 -11.24 -9.55
C LEU A 393 16.51 -11.43 -8.20
N ASP A 394 17.82 -11.20 -8.10
CA ASP A 394 18.57 -11.37 -6.85
C ASP A 394 18.07 -10.44 -5.73
N ASP A 395 17.79 -9.17 -6.04
CA ASP A 395 17.19 -8.24 -5.07
C ASP A 395 15.74 -8.63 -4.71
N ALA A 396 14.94 -9.16 -5.66
CA ALA A 396 13.58 -9.64 -5.40
C ALA A 396 13.55 -10.92 -4.54
N VAL A 397 14.46 -11.86 -4.80
CA VAL A 397 14.68 -13.07 -3.97
C VAL A 397 15.07 -12.66 -2.56
N LYS A 398 16.03 -11.73 -2.43
CA LYS A 398 16.41 -11.19 -1.13
C LYS A 398 15.22 -10.52 -0.42
N CYS A 399 14.44 -9.71 -1.15
CA CYS A 399 13.25 -9.07 -0.61
C CYS A 399 12.24 -10.08 -0.07
N TYR A 400 11.98 -11.17 -0.80
CA TYR A 400 11.09 -12.23 -0.36
C TYR A 400 11.61 -12.95 0.91
N LEU A 401 12.91 -13.25 0.99
CA LEU A 401 13.52 -13.90 2.16
C LEU A 401 13.53 -12.97 3.39
N ASP A 402 13.93 -11.70 3.22
CA ASP A 402 13.90 -10.69 4.29
C ASP A 402 12.44 -10.44 4.77
N CYS A 403 11.46 -10.50 3.84
CA CYS A 403 10.03 -10.44 4.15
C CYS A 403 9.53 -11.67 4.92
N ARG A 404 9.91 -12.89 4.54
CA ARG A 404 9.58 -14.11 5.31
C ARG A 404 10.10 -14.02 6.74
N VAL A 405 11.36 -13.61 6.93
CA VAL A 405 11.95 -13.44 8.27
C VAL A 405 11.20 -12.39 9.10
N ALA A 406 10.74 -11.30 8.47
CA ALA A 406 9.90 -10.29 9.13
C ALA A 406 8.48 -10.78 9.43
N PHE A 407 7.91 -11.64 8.58
CA PHE A 407 6.62 -12.29 8.80
C PHE A 407 6.71 -13.28 9.97
N ALA A 408 7.68 -14.19 9.96
CA ALA A 408 7.99 -15.11 11.05
C ALA A 408 8.14 -14.38 12.39
N ASN A 409 8.98 -13.34 12.41
CA ASN A 409 9.40 -12.63 13.61
C ASN A 409 9.38 -11.10 13.37
N PRO A 410 8.24 -10.42 13.65
CA PRO A 410 8.02 -9.00 13.32
C PRO A 410 8.74 -8.04 14.28
N THR A 411 10.07 -8.16 14.40
CA THR A 411 10.90 -7.15 15.06
C THR A 411 11.09 -5.93 14.16
N ASP A 412 11.27 -4.74 14.77
CA ASP A 412 11.60 -3.51 14.03
C ASP A 412 12.78 -3.67 13.06
N ILE A 413 13.78 -4.48 13.45
CA ILE A 413 14.97 -4.78 12.63
C ILE A 413 14.59 -5.57 11.39
N ASN A 414 13.77 -6.62 11.53
CA ASN A 414 13.35 -7.46 10.41
C ASN A 414 12.38 -6.70 9.48
N LEU A 415 11.45 -5.93 10.05
CA LEU A 415 10.55 -5.04 9.30
C LEU A 415 11.36 -4.01 8.50
N LEU A 416 12.34 -3.35 9.11
CA LEU A 416 13.22 -2.39 8.43
C LEU A 416 14.07 -3.06 7.34
N ALA A 417 14.55 -4.29 7.57
CA ALA A 417 15.26 -5.07 6.56
C ALA A 417 14.38 -5.35 5.34
N SER A 418 13.17 -5.89 5.57
CA SER A 418 12.15 -6.16 4.53
C SER A 418 11.80 -4.90 3.73
N HIS A 419 11.54 -3.76 4.40
CA HIS A 419 11.32 -2.48 3.72
C HIS A 419 12.53 -2.01 2.89
N SER A 420 13.76 -2.21 3.39
CA SER A 420 14.99 -1.83 2.69
C SER A 420 15.26 -2.69 1.45
N SER A 421 15.03 -4.00 1.52
CA SER A 421 15.15 -4.92 0.38
C SER A 421 14.03 -4.71 -0.64
N LYS A 422 12.80 -4.42 -0.20
CA LYS A 422 11.66 -4.06 -1.06
C LYS A 422 11.95 -2.84 -1.93
N PHE A 423 12.50 -1.78 -1.33
CA PHE A 423 12.91 -0.59 -2.09
C PHE A 423 13.98 -0.91 -3.16
N LYS A 424 14.94 -1.79 -2.84
CA LYS A 424 15.98 -2.23 -3.78
C LYS A 424 15.41 -3.07 -4.91
N ALA A 425 14.60 -4.08 -4.61
CA ALA A 425 13.94 -4.92 -5.60
C ALA A 425 13.10 -4.10 -6.60
N ILE A 426 12.27 -3.17 -6.10
CA ILE A 426 11.50 -2.25 -6.95
C ILE A 426 12.42 -1.37 -7.82
N HIS A 427 13.54 -0.89 -7.27
CA HIS A 427 14.51 -0.09 -8.04
C HIS A 427 15.19 -0.92 -9.14
N SER A 428 15.65 -2.13 -8.83
CA SER A 428 16.37 -3.01 -9.75
C SER A 428 15.45 -3.55 -10.86
N ILE A 429 14.19 -3.87 -10.56
CA ILE A 429 13.17 -4.21 -11.59
C ILE A 429 12.89 -3.01 -12.50
N ARG A 430 12.73 -1.80 -11.95
CA ARG A 430 12.55 -0.57 -12.75
C ARG A 430 13.77 -0.23 -13.61
N LEU A 431 14.97 -0.62 -13.18
CA LEU A 431 16.19 -0.47 -13.97
C LEU A 431 16.22 -1.49 -15.11
N ALA A 432 15.95 -2.77 -14.82
CA ALA A 432 15.87 -3.85 -15.81
C ALA A 432 14.88 -3.50 -16.94
N LEU A 433 13.65 -3.09 -16.59
CA LEU A 433 12.62 -2.64 -17.54
C LEU A 433 13.07 -1.47 -18.43
N LYS A 434 13.96 -0.60 -17.94
CA LYS A 434 14.52 0.52 -18.73
C LYS A 434 15.69 0.09 -19.62
N THR A 435 16.50 -0.86 -19.18
CA THR A 435 17.67 -1.35 -19.95
C THR A 435 17.29 -2.41 -20.99
N GLU A 436 16.25 -3.20 -20.75
CA GLU A 436 15.81 -4.30 -21.61
C GLU A 436 14.75 -3.90 -22.63
N GLY A 437 14.33 -2.62 -22.68
CA GLY A 437 13.11 -2.14 -23.36
C GLY A 437 12.97 -2.32 -24.89
N SER A 438 13.79 -3.15 -25.53
CA SER A 438 13.63 -3.61 -26.91
C SER A 438 13.94 -5.11 -27.09
N GLN A 439 14.11 -5.86 -25.99
CA GLN A 439 14.27 -7.31 -25.98
C GLN A 439 13.02 -7.97 -25.39
N PRO A 440 12.73 -9.24 -25.76
CA PRO A 440 11.65 -10.00 -25.12
C PRO A 440 11.85 -10.07 -23.60
N PRO A 441 10.78 -9.99 -22.79
CA PRO A 441 10.89 -10.04 -21.33
C PRO A 441 11.53 -11.36 -20.89
N GLN A 442 12.58 -11.29 -20.08
CA GLN A 442 13.27 -12.49 -19.63
C GLN A 442 12.49 -13.19 -18.51
N SER A 443 12.60 -14.52 -18.42
CA SER A 443 12.02 -15.33 -17.33
C SER A 443 12.42 -14.82 -15.93
N ASN A 444 13.62 -14.25 -15.82
CA ASN A 444 14.14 -13.56 -14.63
C ASN A 444 13.23 -12.44 -14.14
N LEU A 445 12.70 -11.64 -15.07
CA LEU A 445 11.90 -10.45 -14.78
C LEU A 445 10.48 -10.83 -14.36
N LEU A 446 9.90 -11.85 -15.00
CA LEU A 446 8.63 -12.46 -14.57
C LEU A 446 8.72 -12.96 -13.12
N LEU A 447 9.76 -13.76 -12.81
CA LEU A 447 10.01 -14.27 -11.46
C LEU A 447 10.24 -13.14 -10.44
N ALA A 448 10.95 -12.08 -10.81
CA ALA A 448 11.21 -10.94 -9.93
C ALA A 448 9.93 -10.16 -9.59
N VAL A 449 9.02 -9.95 -10.56
CA VAL A 449 7.73 -9.29 -10.34
C VAL A 449 6.79 -10.19 -9.52
N GLN A 450 6.75 -11.50 -9.78
CA GLN A 450 5.99 -12.45 -8.97
C GLN A 450 6.47 -12.46 -7.51
N LEU A 451 7.77 -12.43 -7.25
CA LEU A 451 8.32 -12.37 -5.90
C LEU A 451 7.89 -11.09 -5.16
N LEU A 452 7.81 -9.94 -5.85
CA LEU A 452 7.24 -8.73 -5.26
C LEU A 452 5.74 -8.84 -4.99
N TYR A 453 4.95 -9.42 -5.90
CA TYR A 453 3.54 -9.72 -5.63
C TYR A 453 3.38 -10.57 -4.36
N MET A 454 4.19 -11.62 -4.20
CA MET A 454 4.18 -12.46 -3.00
C MET A 454 4.60 -11.71 -1.72
N VAL A 455 5.50 -10.73 -1.82
CA VAL A 455 5.86 -9.84 -0.69
C VAL A 455 4.70 -8.94 -0.28
N GLU A 456 3.94 -8.38 -1.24
CA GLU A 456 2.70 -7.65 -0.91
C GLU A 456 1.67 -8.58 -0.26
N ALA A 457 1.46 -9.77 -0.82
CA ALA A 457 0.49 -10.74 -0.32
C ALA A 457 0.82 -11.27 1.09
N LEU A 458 2.11 -11.41 1.44
CA LEU A 458 2.55 -11.78 2.79
C LEU A 458 2.48 -10.63 3.79
N THR A 459 2.58 -9.38 3.34
CA THR A 459 2.54 -8.21 4.24
C THR A 459 1.14 -7.66 4.45
N LEU A 460 0.20 -7.87 3.51
CA LEU A 460 -1.19 -7.38 3.57
C LEU A 460 -1.31 -5.88 3.93
N ARG A 461 -0.34 -5.07 3.49
CA ARG A 461 -0.21 -3.63 3.82
C ARG A 461 -0.60 -2.65 2.71
N SER A 462 -0.85 -3.13 1.48
CA SER A 462 -1.24 -2.25 0.37
C SER A 462 -1.83 -3.07 -0.78
N HIS A 463 -3.17 -3.13 -0.84
CA HIS A 463 -3.85 -3.73 -1.99
C HIS A 463 -3.48 -3.01 -3.30
N SER A 464 -3.40 -1.68 -3.29
CA SER A 464 -3.05 -0.86 -4.46
C SER A 464 -1.68 -1.20 -5.05
N THR A 465 -0.68 -1.53 -4.21
CA THR A 465 0.63 -2.01 -4.66
C THR A 465 0.56 -3.44 -5.19
N MET A 466 -0.19 -4.34 -4.52
CA MET A 466 -0.41 -5.71 -4.98
C MET A 466 -1.03 -5.75 -6.39
N VAL A 467 -2.10 -4.97 -6.64
CA VAL A 467 -2.73 -4.88 -7.98
C VAL A 467 -1.73 -4.40 -9.03
N THR A 468 -0.87 -3.44 -8.69
CA THR A 468 0.14 -2.91 -9.60
C THR A 468 1.15 -3.99 -10.03
N HIS A 469 1.55 -4.88 -9.13
CA HIS A 469 2.44 -5.99 -9.45
C HIS A 469 1.74 -7.09 -10.27
N VAL A 470 0.47 -7.42 -9.99
CA VAL A 470 -0.30 -8.37 -10.80
C VAL A 470 -0.51 -7.85 -12.23
N LYS A 471 -0.93 -6.59 -12.40
CA LYS A 471 -1.09 -5.97 -13.73
C LYS A 471 0.23 -5.89 -14.51
N GLY A 472 1.32 -5.57 -13.82
CA GLY A 472 2.67 -5.58 -14.39
C GLY A 472 3.10 -6.98 -14.84
N LEU A 473 2.82 -8.02 -14.04
CA LEU A 473 3.10 -9.42 -14.41
C LEU A 473 2.29 -9.85 -15.64
N ILE A 474 0.98 -9.56 -15.66
CA ILE A 474 0.10 -9.90 -16.79
C ILE A 474 0.56 -9.21 -18.09
N SER A 475 0.94 -7.93 -18.01
CA SER A 475 1.49 -7.19 -19.16
C SER A 475 2.81 -7.79 -19.67
N LEU A 476 3.68 -8.26 -18.77
CA LEU A 476 4.92 -8.95 -19.14
C LEU A 476 4.66 -10.35 -19.73
N LEU A 477 3.58 -11.04 -19.31
CA LEU A 477 3.19 -12.33 -19.86
C LEU A 477 2.62 -12.19 -21.28
N ASP A 478 1.76 -11.20 -21.54
CA ASP A 478 1.28 -10.90 -22.90
C ASP A 478 2.46 -10.61 -23.87
N GLU A 479 3.44 -9.83 -23.43
CA GLU A 479 4.64 -9.54 -24.24
C GLU A 479 5.57 -10.77 -24.39
N TYR A 480 5.67 -11.62 -23.36
CA TYR A 480 6.39 -12.90 -23.47
C TYR A 480 5.70 -13.83 -24.49
N GLN A 481 4.37 -13.87 -24.51
CA GLN A 481 3.61 -14.74 -25.40
C GLN A 481 3.83 -14.39 -26.88
N LYS A 482 3.94 -13.11 -27.23
CA LYS A 482 4.25 -12.64 -28.60
C LYS A 482 5.62 -13.13 -29.09
N THR A 483 6.52 -13.46 -28.17
CA THR A 483 7.89 -13.91 -28.44
C THR A 483 8.12 -15.38 -28.06
N PHE A 484 7.04 -16.12 -27.84
CA PHE A 484 7.06 -17.53 -27.45
C PHE A 484 7.70 -18.40 -28.54
N SER A 485 8.82 -19.04 -28.20
CA SER A 485 9.52 -19.98 -29.08
C SER A 485 9.54 -21.38 -28.51
N ALA A 486 9.24 -22.37 -29.35
CA ALA A 486 9.35 -23.79 -28.98
C ALA A 486 10.77 -24.23 -28.57
N SER A 487 11.80 -23.45 -28.89
CA SER A 487 13.19 -23.75 -28.53
C SER A 487 13.57 -23.46 -27.06
N ASN A 488 12.80 -22.65 -26.33
CA ASN A 488 13.10 -22.26 -24.96
C ASN A 488 12.27 -23.05 -23.92
N ALA A 489 12.52 -24.35 -23.79
CA ALA A 489 11.73 -25.24 -22.94
C ALA A 489 11.65 -24.80 -21.46
N ASP A 490 12.74 -24.28 -20.89
CA ASP A 490 12.77 -23.80 -19.51
C ASP A 490 12.02 -22.46 -19.33
N GLY A 491 12.20 -21.50 -20.25
CA GLY A 491 11.44 -20.25 -20.23
C GLY A 491 9.94 -20.48 -20.41
N ASN A 492 9.56 -21.47 -21.23
CA ASN A 492 8.16 -21.85 -21.44
C ASN A 492 7.53 -22.52 -20.20
N LEU A 493 8.32 -23.22 -19.39
CA LEU A 493 7.88 -23.74 -18.09
C LEU A 493 7.62 -22.60 -17.09
N VAL A 494 8.54 -21.63 -17.00
CA VAL A 494 8.34 -20.43 -16.17
C VAL A 494 7.12 -19.66 -16.63
N PHE A 495 6.99 -19.39 -17.94
CA PHE A 495 5.84 -18.70 -18.53
C PHE A 495 4.54 -19.38 -18.13
N SER A 496 4.43 -20.70 -18.33
CA SER A 496 3.24 -21.46 -17.95
C SER A 496 2.95 -21.34 -16.45
N ALA A 497 3.92 -21.56 -15.56
CA ALA A 497 3.70 -21.45 -14.11
C ALA A 497 3.31 -20.02 -13.65
N MET A 498 3.90 -18.97 -14.23
CA MET A 498 3.56 -17.57 -13.96
C MET A 498 2.15 -17.24 -14.43
N TYR A 499 1.80 -17.66 -15.65
CA TYR A 499 0.49 -17.48 -16.24
C TYR A 499 -0.60 -18.16 -15.41
N MET A 500 -0.33 -19.37 -14.91
CA MET A 500 -1.23 -20.12 -14.02
C MET A 500 -1.43 -19.40 -12.68
N SER A 501 -0.39 -18.76 -12.12
CA SER A 501 -0.52 -17.96 -10.90
C SER A 501 -1.26 -16.63 -11.10
N ALA A 502 -1.19 -16.03 -12.30
CA ALA A 502 -1.81 -14.74 -12.58
C ALA A 502 -3.36 -14.80 -12.59
N TYR A 503 -3.93 -15.96 -12.94
CA TYR A 503 -5.37 -16.22 -12.86
C TYR A 503 -5.93 -16.14 -11.44
N SER A 504 -5.24 -16.70 -10.45
CA SER A 504 -5.73 -16.69 -9.06
C SER A 504 -5.51 -15.35 -8.37
N SER A 505 -4.45 -14.61 -8.75
CA SER A 505 -4.10 -13.33 -8.13
C SER A 505 -4.86 -12.13 -8.70
N GLY A 506 -5.40 -12.20 -9.93
CA GLY A 506 -6.16 -11.12 -10.55
C GLY A 506 -7.62 -11.00 -10.11
N LEU A 507 -8.25 -12.10 -9.64
CA LEU A 507 -9.68 -12.15 -9.28
C LEU A 507 -10.09 -11.04 -8.29
N PHE A 508 -9.57 -11.06 -7.06
CA PHE A 508 -9.97 -10.11 -6.02
C PHE A 508 -9.65 -8.66 -6.38
N PRO A 509 -8.46 -8.31 -6.92
CA PRO A 509 -8.19 -6.99 -7.48
C PRO A 509 -9.22 -6.48 -8.48
N ALA A 510 -9.65 -7.32 -9.43
CA ALA A 510 -10.62 -6.94 -10.45
C ALA A 510 -12.02 -6.73 -9.85
N LEU A 511 -12.46 -7.65 -8.98
CA LEU A 511 -13.72 -7.53 -8.22
C LEU A 511 -13.80 -6.22 -7.43
N MET A 512 -12.73 -5.87 -6.70
CA MET A 512 -12.66 -4.69 -5.83
C MET A 512 -12.62 -3.38 -6.59
N LYS A 513 -12.11 -3.37 -7.82
CA LYS A 513 -12.08 -2.18 -8.69
C LYS A 513 -13.30 -2.06 -9.60
N GLY A 514 -14.08 -3.12 -9.75
CA GLY A 514 -15.12 -3.21 -10.77
C GLY A 514 -14.59 -3.22 -12.21
N GLU A 515 -13.37 -3.71 -12.40
CA GLU A 515 -12.75 -3.92 -13.71
C GLU A 515 -12.94 -5.38 -14.16
N ASP A 516 -12.88 -5.64 -15.46
CA ASP A 516 -12.70 -7.01 -15.96
C ASP A 516 -11.34 -7.57 -15.49
N HIS A 517 -11.19 -8.89 -15.46
CA HIS A 517 -9.87 -9.49 -15.22
C HIS A 517 -8.93 -9.12 -16.37
N ASP A 518 -7.68 -8.73 -16.10
CA ASP A 518 -6.71 -8.36 -17.16
C ASP A 518 -6.31 -9.54 -18.09
N LEU A 519 -6.89 -10.74 -17.89
CA LEU A 519 -6.73 -11.95 -18.70
C LEU A 519 -8.03 -12.33 -19.44
N ASP A 520 -9.04 -11.45 -19.49
CA ASP A 520 -10.32 -11.77 -20.11
C ASP A 520 -10.23 -11.82 -21.65
N ILE A 521 -10.34 -13.06 -22.14
CA ILE A 521 -10.15 -13.49 -23.53
C ILE A 521 -11.24 -12.91 -24.46
N ALA A 522 -12.34 -12.37 -23.94
CA ALA A 522 -13.37 -11.68 -24.74
C ALA A 522 -12.83 -10.49 -25.58
N ARG A 523 -11.61 -10.01 -25.31
CA ARG A 523 -10.90 -9.02 -26.15
C ARG A 523 -9.62 -9.53 -26.84
N SER A 524 -9.19 -10.78 -26.61
CA SER A 524 -7.96 -11.32 -27.20
C SER A 524 -8.08 -12.85 -27.44
N PRO A 525 -8.55 -13.28 -28.63
CA PRO A 525 -8.84 -14.70 -28.91
C PRO A 525 -7.59 -15.60 -29.02
N ASP A 526 -6.39 -15.02 -28.99
CA ASP A 526 -5.13 -15.74 -29.21
C ASP A 526 -4.47 -16.29 -27.94
N ILE A 527 -4.99 -15.98 -26.75
CA ILE A 527 -4.45 -16.55 -25.50
C ILE A 527 -5.00 -17.96 -25.24
N ARG A 528 -4.51 -18.90 -26.04
CA ARG A 528 -4.60 -20.32 -25.75
C ARG A 528 -3.70 -20.64 -24.57
N LEU A 529 -4.25 -21.31 -23.55
CA LEU A 529 -3.46 -22.00 -22.53
C LEU A 529 -2.35 -22.80 -23.24
N PRO A 530 -1.05 -22.56 -22.96
CA PRO A 530 0.01 -23.33 -23.58
C PRO A 530 -0.24 -24.82 -23.23
N PRO A 531 -0.32 -25.72 -24.23
CA PRO A 531 -0.57 -27.13 -23.94
C PRO A 531 0.54 -27.64 -23.02
N SER A 532 0.16 -28.25 -21.91
CA SER A 532 1.14 -28.90 -21.03
C SER A 532 1.77 -30.06 -21.81
N ASN A 533 2.98 -29.84 -22.32
CA ASN A 533 3.79 -30.87 -22.98
C ASN A 533 4.24 -32.01 -22.02
N ARG A 534 3.74 -32.00 -20.77
CA ARG A 534 3.85 -33.10 -19.82
C ARG A 534 2.45 -33.55 -19.40
N PRO A 535 2.11 -34.84 -19.49
CA PRO A 535 0.90 -35.34 -18.89
C PRO A 535 0.98 -35.14 -17.37
N LEU A 536 0.02 -34.44 -16.79
CA LEU A 536 -0.19 -34.47 -15.34
C LEU A 536 -0.63 -35.89 -14.94
N PRO A 537 -0.29 -36.39 -13.73
CA PRO A 537 -0.59 -37.77 -13.33
C PRO A 537 -2.06 -38.16 -13.47
N HIS A 538 -2.97 -37.18 -13.34
CA HIS A 538 -4.40 -37.35 -13.58
C HIS A 538 -4.97 -36.22 -14.45
N GLN A 539 -5.44 -36.57 -15.64
CA GLN A 539 -6.12 -35.69 -16.59
C GLN A 539 -7.30 -34.91 -15.95
N ALA A 540 -8.02 -35.53 -15.00
CA ALA A 540 -9.14 -34.91 -14.30
C ALA A 540 -8.73 -33.69 -13.46
N THR A 541 -7.57 -33.73 -12.79
CA THR A 541 -7.06 -32.59 -12.00
C THR A 541 -6.65 -31.43 -12.89
N GLN A 542 -6.09 -31.73 -14.07
CA GLN A 542 -5.76 -30.72 -15.08
C GLN A 542 -7.03 -30.05 -15.63
N GLN A 543 -8.05 -30.84 -15.99
CA GLN A 543 -9.33 -30.33 -16.47
C GLN A 543 -10.02 -29.46 -15.41
N ALA A 544 -10.15 -29.95 -14.18
CA ALA A 544 -10.71 -29.20 -13.06
C ALA A 544 -10.00 -27.84 -12.87
N TRP A 545 -8.66 -27.81 -12.92
CA TRP A 545 -7.91 -26.56 -12.81
C TRP A 545 -8.18 -25.60 -13.98
N GLN A 546 -8.20 -26.11 -15.23
CA GLN A 546 -8.50 -25.29 -16.42
C GLN A 546 -9.90 -24.67 -16.35
N THR A 547 -10.90 -25.45 -15.92
CA THR A 547 -12.26 -24.98 -15.65
C THR A 547 -12.25 -23.86 -14.62
N MET A 548 -11.55 -24.03 -13.50
CA MET A 548 -11.47 -22.99 -12.45
C MET A 548 -10.77 -21.71 -12.91
N ALA A 549 -9.70 -21.81 -13.70
CA ALA A 549 -9.02 -20.63 -14.23
C ALA A 549 -9.92 -19.83 -15.20
N GLN A 550 -10.72 -20.52 -16.03
CA GLN A 550 -11.71 -19.89 -16.90
C GLN A 550 -12.80 -19.18 -16.07
N SER A 551 -13.34 -19.83 -15.04
CA SER A 551 -14.30 -19.21 -14.13
C SER A 551 -13.72 -17.97 -13.43
N TYR A 552 -12.48 -18.04 -12.94
CA TYR A 552 -11.80 -16.94 -12.24
C TYR A 552 -11.63 -15.67 -13.11
N VAL A 553 -11.46 -15.83 -14.42
CA VAL A 553 -11.39 -14.70 -15.37
C VAL A 553 -12.75 -14.08 -15.66
N ALA A 554 -13.76 -14.91 -15.85
CA ALA A 554 -15.08 -14.46 -16.27
C ALA A 554 -15.96 -13.95 -15.11
N ILE A 555 -15.68 -14.36 -13.86
CA ILE A 555 -16.38 -13.86 -12.66
C ILE A 555 -16.30 -12.33 -12.53
N PRO A 556 -15.12 -11.67 -12.63
CA PRO A 556 -15.04 -10.20 -12.65
C PRO A 556 -15.88 -9.54 -13.75
N ARG A 557 -15.92 -10.11 -14.97
CA ARG A 557 -16.77 -9.60 -16.05
C ARG A 557 -18.25 -9.67 -15.69
N LEU A 558 -18.73 -10.82 -15.22
CA LEU A 558 -20.12 -10.96 -14.76
C LEU A 558 -20.44 -9.96 -13.63
N THR A 559 -19.49 -9.77 -12.71
CA THR A 559 -19.63 -8.80 -11.60
C THR A 559 -19.71 -7.36 -12.08
N ARG A 560 -18.91 -6.97 -13.09
CA ARG A 560 -19.01 -5.63 -13.72
C ARG A 560 -20.34 -5.47 -14.46
N LEU A 561 -20.74 -6.43 -15.29
CA LEU A 561 -21.98 -6.35 -16.06
C LEU A 561 -23.22 -6.27 -15.14
N ILE A 562 -23.22 -6.98 -14.01
CA ILE A 562 -24.28 -6.86 -12.99
C ILE A 562 -24.31 -5.46 -12.34
N ARG A 563 -23.15 -4.81 -12.12
CA ARG A 563 -23.11 -3.41 -11.64
C ARG A 563 -23.60 -2.43 -12.70
N GLU A 564 -23.23 -2.63 -13.96
CA GLU A 564 -23.70 -1.80 -15.09
C GLU A 564 -25.21 -1.90 -15.27
N LEU A 565 -25.77 -3.11 -15.16
CA LEU A 565 -27.20 -3.38 -15.12
C LEU A 565 -27.90 -2.66 -13.95
N GLN A 566 -27.30 -2.69 -12.74
CA GLN A 566 -27.84 -1.95 -11.59
C GLN A 566 -27.83 -0.42 -11.80
N ALA A 567 -26.83 0.11 -12.52
CA ALA A 567 -26.72 1.53 -12.82
C ALA A 567 -27.62 1.97 -14.01
N SER A 568 -27.87 1.08 -14.97
CA SER A 568 -28.58 1.36 -16.23
C SER A 568 -29.66 0.30 -16.53
N PRO A 569 -30.76 0.24 -15.77
CA PRO A 569 -31.75 -0.85 -15.81
C PRO A 569 -32.62 -0.93 -17.07
N ASN A 570 -32.31 -0.18 -18.13
CA ASN A 570 -33.05 -0.13 -19.40
C ASN A 570 -32.24 -0.69 -20.59
N ASN A 571 -31.07 -1.30 -20.37
CA ASN A 571 -30.20 -1.77 -21.45
C ASN A 571 -30.40 -3.26 -21.76
N THR A 572 -31.37 -3.56 -22.63
CA THR A 572 -31.75 -4.94 -23.01
C THR A 572 -30.62 -5.78 -23.57
N ASP A 573 -29.61 -5.17 -24.20
CA ASP A 573 -28.46 -5.90 -24.74
C ASP A 573 -27.54 -6.42 -23.61
N THR A 574 -27.42 -5.65 -22.52
CA THR A 574 -26.69 -6.06 -21.31
C THR A 574 -27.44 -7.14 -20.54
N ASP A 575 -28.78 -7.09 -20.46
CA ASP A 575 -29.59 -8.12 -19.80
C ASP A 575 -29.27 -9.53 -20.34
N GLN A 576 -29.24 -9.66 -21.67
CA GLN A 576 -28.97 -10.94 -22.34
C GLN A 576 -27.52 -11.41 -22.12
N GLU A 577 -26.52 -10.52 -22.29
CA GLU A 577 -25.10 -10.86 -22.06
C GLU A 577 -24.86 -11.32 -20.61
N VAL A 578 -25.46 -10.64 -19.63
CA VAL A 578 -25.37 -11.00 -18.20
C VAL A 578 -25.94 -12.40 -17.95
N VAL A 579 -27.14 -12.69 -18.46
CA VAL A 579 -27.80 -13.98 -18.22
C VAL A 579 -27.07 -15.12 -18.93
N ASP A 580 -26.66 -14.95 -20.18
CA ASP A 580 -25.90 -15.98 -20.91
C ASP A 580 -24.57 -16.30 -20.23
N LEU A 581 -23.86 -15.27 -19.73
CA LEU A 581 -22.63 -15.46 -18.98
C LEU A 581 -22.86 -16.12 -17.62
N ALA A 582 -23.94 -15.76 -16.93
CA ALA A 582 -24.33 -16.41 -15.68
C ALA A 582 -24.69 -17.88 -15.89
N ILE A 583 -25.43 -18.22 -16.95
CA ILE A 583 -25.77 -19.61 -17.30
C ILE A 583 -24.49 -20.40 -17.59
N HIS A 584 -23.58 -19.83 -18.38
CA HIS A 584 -22.31 -20.47 -18.69
C HIS A 584 -21.47 -20.72 -17.41
N LEU A 585 -21.31 -19.71 -16.54
CA LEU A 585 -20.53 -19.87 -15.30
C LEU A 585 -21.20 -20.81 -14.28
N TYR A 586 -22.52 -20.74 -14.14
CA TYR A 586 -23.25 -21.57 -13.19
C TYR A 586 -23.26 -23.05 -13.61
N SER A 587 -23.38 -23.34 -14.91
CA SER A 587 -23.27 -24.71 -15.45
C SER A 587 -21.83 -25.23 -15.55
N THR A 588 -20.83 -24.35 -15.60
CA THR A 588 -19.41 -24.72 -15.65
C THR A 588 -18.91 -25.15 -14.26
N THR A 589 -19.05 -26.45 -13.98
CA THR A 589 -18.58 -27.09 -12.75
C THR A 589 -17.49 -28.13 -13.03
N ILE A 590 -16.74 -28.52 -12.00
CA ILE A 590 -15.88 -29.72 -12.06
C ILE A 590 -16.76 -30.99 -12.06
N ASP A 591 -16.18 -32.14 -12.41
CA ASP A 591 -16.84 -33.46 -12.35
C ASP A 591 -17.52 -33.64 -10.97
N PRO A 592 -18.84 -33.93 -10.89
CA PRO A 592 -19.52 -34.18 -9.62
C PRO A 592 -18.87 -35.28 -8.76
N ASN A 593 -18.18 -36.24 -9.41
CA ASN A 593 -17.44 -37.30 -8.75
C ASN A 593 -15.99 -36.89 -8.37
N PHE A 594 -15.61 -35.62 -8.53
CA PHE A 594 -14.24 -35.17 -8.28
C PHE A 594 -13.80 -35.41 -6.82
N LEU A 595 -14.66 -35.12 -5.84
CA LEU A 595 -14.36 -35.34 -4.43
C LEU A 595 -14.27 -36.84 -4.08
N SER A 596 -15.24 -37.65 -4.51
CA SER A 596 -15.22 -39.11 -4.27
C SER A 596 -14.03 -39.79 -4.96
N LYS A 597 -13.62 -39.29 -6.13
CA LYS A 597 -12.41 -39.72 -6.84
C LYS A 597 -11.13 -39.26 -6.16
N ALA A 598 -11.09 -38.06 -5.59
CA ALA A 598 -9.95 -37.59 -4.81
C ALA A 598 -9.76 -38.41 -3.52
N ILE A 599 -10.88 -38.80 -2.88
CA ILE A 599 -10.87 -39.71 -1.73
C ILE A 599 -10.38 -41.11 -2.13
N SER A 600 -10.87 -41.67 -3.25
CA SER A 600 -10.42 -43.00 -3.70
C SER A 600 -8.95 -43.05 -4.16
N LEU A 601 -8.38 -41.91 -4.56
CA LEU A 601 -6.95 -41.74 -4.87
C LEU A 601 -6.10 -41.37 -3.63
N GLY A 602 -6.72 -41.15 -2.48
CA GLY A 602 -6.06 -40.73 -1.24
C GLY A 602 -5.44 -39.33 -1.29
N GLU A 603 -5.88 -38.45 -2.20
CA GLU A 603 -5.46 -37.04 -2.25
C GLU A 603 -6.18 -36.19 -1.19
N LEU A 604 -7.39 -36.61 -0.84
CA LEU A 604 -8.27 -36.07 0.19
C LEU A 604 -8.69 -37.24 1.12
N TRP A 605 -8.84 -36.98 2.42
CA TRP A 605 -9.56 -37.90 3.32
C TRP A 605 -10.47 -37.13 4.27
N GLU A 606 -11.40 -37.85 4.87
CA GLU A 606 -12.32 -37.36 5.88
C GLU A 606 -11.85 -37.81 7.26
N GLU A 607 -11.80 -36.87 8.21
CA GLU A 607 -11.37 -37.10 9.59
C GLU A 607 -12.33 -36.42 10.59
N PRO A 608 -12.48 -36.94 11.83
CA PRO A 608 -13.33 -36.28 12.83
C PRO A 608 -12.84 -34.87 13.15
N THR A 609 -13.78 -33.92 13.20
CA THR A 609 -13.46 -32.54 13.56
C THR A 609 -13.09 -32.44 15.04
N SER A 610 -11.87 -31.96 15.30
CA SER A 610 -11.29 -31.77 16.63
C SER A 610 -11.55 -30.37 17.20
N SER A 611 -11.92 -29.40 16.37
CA SER A 611 -12.20 -28.03 16.82
C SER A 611 -13.61 -27.90 17.42
N ALA A 612 -13.67 -27.59 18.72
CA ALA A 612 -14.93 -27.40 19.44
C ALA A 612 -15.81 -26.25 18.89
N SER A 613 -15.24 -25.27 18.19
CA SER A 613 -15.99 -24.16 17.58
C SER A 613 -16.65 -24.51 16.24
N ILE A 614 -16.35 -25.68 15.66
CA ILE A 614 -16.75 -26.05 14.29
C ILE A 614 -17.44 -27.43 14.24
N ILE A 615 -17.22 -28.29 15.24
CA ILE A 615 -17.74 -29.67 15.28
C ILE A 615 -19.27 -29.77 15.10
N ASP A 616 -20.04 -28.80 15.59
CA ASP A 616 -21.51 -28.75 15.45
C ASP A 616 -21.98 -28.40 14.03
N ILE A 617 -21.09 -27.84 13.20
CA ILE A 617 -21.38 -27.36 11.83
C ILE A 617 -20.82 -28.35 10.80
N ALA A 618 -19.58 -28.77 11.02
CA ALA A 618 -18.85 -29.75 10.24
C ALA A 618 -18.27 -30.77 11.22
N PRO A 619 -18.97 -31.89 11.50
CA PRO A 619 -18.46 -32.95 12.39
C PRO A 619 -17.33 -33.77 11.74
N ILE A 620 -17.19 -33.65 10.42
CA ILE A 620 -16.14 -34.23 9.60
C ILE A 620 -15.34 -33.07 8.98
N SER A 621 -14.03 -33.12 9.09
CA SER A 621 -13.07 -32.21 8.47
C SER A 621 -12.30 -32.90 7.34
N TYR A 622 -11.70 -32.08 6.47
CA TYR A 622 -10.88 -32.54 5.36
C TYR A 622 -9.40 -32.54 5.72
N GLY A 623 -8.80 -33.74 5.65
CA GLY A 623 -7.36 -33.92 5.62
C GLY A 623 -6.85 -34.04 4.18
N PHE A 624 -5.64 -33.53 3.94
CA PHE A 624 -5.10 -33.33 2.59
C PHE A 624 -3.71 -33.92 2.45
N LYS A 625 -3.50 -34.75 1.42
CA LYS A 625 -2.19 -35.31 1.08
C LYS A 625 -1.23 -34.25 0.53
N SER A 626 -1.75 -33.17 -0.04
CA SER A 626 -0.94 -32.12 -0.64
C SER A 626 -1.58 -30.73 -0.57
N ARG A 627 -0.77 -29.71 -0.29
CA ARG A 627 -1.15 -28.28 -0.37
C ARG A 627 -1.71 -27.90 -1.76
N LYS A 628 -1.40 -28.69 -2.80
CA LYS A 628 -1.96 -28.57 -4.16
C LYS A 628 -3.47 -28.74 -4.20
N PHE A 629 -3.95 -29.80 -3.55
CA PHE A 629 -5.36 -30.16 -3.57
C PHE A 629 -6.17 -29.15 -2.75
N VAL A 630 -5.61 -28.68 -1.64
CA VAL A 630 -6.14 -27.53 -0.88
C VAL A 630 -6.33 -26.34 -1.81
N GLY A 631 -5.29 -25.88 -2.52
CA GLY A 631 -5.39 -24.70 -3.40
C GLY A 631 -6.43 -24.84 -4.52
N LEU A 632 -6.50 -26.01 -5.17
CA LEU A 632 -7.52 -26.28 -6.19
C LEU A 632 -8.94 -26.29 -5.61
N LEU A 633 -9.12 -26.94 -4.45
CA LEU A 633 -10.42 -27.02 -3.78
C LEU A 633 -10.86 -25.64 -3.23
N SER A 634 -9.92 -24.85 -2.70
CA SER A 634 -10.14 -23.46 -2.33
C SER A 634 -10.63 -22.63 -3.52
N MET A 635 -10.00 -22.77 -4.69
CA MET A 635 -10.46 -22.07 -5.90
C MET A 635 -11.86 -22.53 -6.32
N TYR A 636 -12.16 -23.82 -6.22
CA TYR A 636 -13.50 -24.33 -6.54
C TYR A 636 -14.57 -23.74 -5.62
N TRP A 637 -14.41 -23.80 -4.31
CA TRP A 637 -15.40 -23.25 -3.39
C TRP A 637 -15.54 -21.72 -3.49
N ILE A 638 -14.43 -20.98 -3.63
CA ILE A 638 -14.50 -19.52 -3.83
C ILE A 638 -15.25 -19.19 -5.13
N SER A 639 -14.97 -19.88 -6.25
CA SER A 639 -15.67 -19.58 -7.50
C SER A 639 -17.18 -19.88 -7.41
N ARG A 640 -17.59 -21.00 -6.81
CA ARG A 640 -19.01 -21.33 -6.65
C ARG A 640 -19.74 -20.36 -5.71
N LEU A 641 -19.16 -19.99 -4.57
CA LEU A 641 -19.75 -19.00 -3.64
C LEU A 641 -19.90 -17.61 -4.26
N LEU A 642 -18.96 -17.21 -5.13
CA LEU A 642 -19.07 -15.96 -5.89
C LEU A 642 -20.17 -16.05 -6.96
N ILE A 643 -20.20 -17.13 -7.75
CA ILE A 643 -21.22 -17.34 -8.78
C ILE A 643 -22.63 -17.40 -8.17
N CYS A 644 -22.83 -18.11 -7.06
CA CYS A 644 -24.13 -18.15 -6.36
C CYS A 644 -24.57 -16.75 -5.91
N GLY A 645 -23.64 -15.92 -5.40
CA GLY A 645 -23.93 -14.53 -5.04
C GLY A 645 -24.28 -13.62 -6.23
N LEU A 646 -23.65 -13.84 -7.39
CA LEU A 646 -23.95 -13.11 -8.61
C LEU A 646 -25.30 -13.53 -9.20
N VAL A 647 -25.62 -14.82 -9.19
CA VAL A 647 -26.93 -15.36 -9.64
C VAL A 647 -28.07 -14.90 -8.73
N ASP A 648 -27.87 -14.84 -7.40
CA ASP A 648 -28.83 -14.30 -6.44
C ASP A 648 -29.18 -12.82 -6.73
N LYS A 649 -28.16 -11.98 -6.95
CA LYS A 649 -28.36 -10.57 -7.33
C LYS A 649 -28.99 -10.42 -8.71
N LEU A 650 -28.68 -11.32 -9.65
CA LEU A 650 -29.29 -11.36 -10.98
C LEU A 650 -30.78 -11.71 -10.91
N LEU A 651 -31.17 -12.74 -10.15
CA LEU A 651 -32.56 -13.13 -9.93
C LEU A 651 -33.42 -12.00 -9.36
N PHE A 652 -32.85 -11.20 -8.46
CA PHE A 652 -33.53 -10.01 -7.91
C PHE A 652 -33.71 -8.86 -8.93
N LYS A 653 -32.84 -8.75 -9.93
CA LYS A 653 -32.82 -7.63 -10.89
C LYS A 653 -33.45 -7.94 -12.24
N VAL A 654 -33.40 -9.20 -12.68
CA VAL A 654 -33.87 -9.66 -13.99
C VAL A 654 -34.91 -10.76 -13.76
N PRO A 655 -36.21 -10.41 -13.68
CA PRO A 655 -37.24 -11.39 -13.29
C PRO A 655 -37.32 -12.62 -14.21
N TRP A 656 -36.97 -12.48 -15.49
CA TRP A 656 -36.96 -13.59 -16.45
C TRP A 656 -35.79 -14.57 -16.28
N ALA A 657 -34.75 -14.21 -15.52
CA ALA A 657 -33.66 -15.13 -15.17
C ALA A 657 -34.15 -16.33 -14.31
N SER A 658 -35.32 -16.20 -13.67
CA SER A 658 -36.01 -17.30 -12.97
C SER A 658 -36.40 -18.49 -13.87
N GLN A 659 -36.37 -18.33 -15.19
CA GLN A 659 -36.53 -19.44 -16.14
C GLN A 659 -35.30 -20.37 -16.20
N PHE A 660 -34.14 -19.89 -15.74
CA PHE A 660 -32.86 -20.60 -15.83
C PHE A 660 -32.28 -20.95 -14.45
N PHE A 661 -32.63 -20.20 -13.40
CA PHE A 661 -32.17 -20.42 -12.03
C PHE A 661 -33.34 -20.46 -11.04
N ASP A 662 -33.37 -21.49 -10.19
CA ASP A 662 -34.29 -21.56 -9.05
C ASP A 662 -33.58 -20.97 -7.81
N ALA A 663 -34.18 -19.93 -7.22
CA ALA A 663 -33.63 -19.25 -6.04
C ALA A 663 -33.41 -20.18 -4.85
N ASN A 664 -34.26 -21.20 -4.66
CA ASN A 664 -34.14 -22.16 -3.57
C ASN A 664 -32.98 -23.14 -3.81
N VAL A 665 -32.75 -23.52 -5.06
CA VAL A 665 -31.61 -24.38 -5.44
C VAL A 665 -30.30 -23.62 -5.27
N VAL A 666 -30.25 -22.35 -5.70
CA VAL A 666 -29.09 -21.48 -5.50
C VAL A 666 -28.82 -21.26 -4.01
N GLU A 667 -29.85 -21.00 -3.18
CA GLU A 667 -29.69 -20.91 -1.73
C GLU A 667 -29.16 -22.20 -1.10
N ALA A 668 -29.71 -23.35 -1.47
CA ALA A 668 -29.29 -24.65 -0.95
C ALA A 668 -27.83 -24.97 -1.33
N GLU A 669 -27.41 -24.63 -2.57
CA GLU A 669 -26.02 -24.77 -3.00
C GLU A 669 -25.09 -23.82 -2.22
N ASP A 670 -25.47 -22.55 -2.07
CA ASP A 670 -24.70 -21.52 -1.35
C ASP A 670 -24.46 -21.92 0.12
N ALA A 671 -25.50 -22.41 0.80
CA ALA A 671 -25.43 -22.94 2.16
C ALA A 671 -24.58 -24.22 2.25
N HIS A 672 -24.71 -25.14 1.29
CA HIS A 672 -23.93 -26.38 1.24
C HIS A 672 -22.44 -26.07 1.07
N ILE A 673 -22.05 -25.25 0.09
CA ILE A 673 -20.65 -24.89 -0.14
C ILE A 673 -20.06 -24.15 1.05
N ALA A 674 -20.82 -23.28 1.71
CA ALA A 674 -20.34 -22.58 2.90
C ALA A 674 -20.04 -23.54 4.07
N VAL A 675 -20.74 -24.68 4.17
CA VAL A 675 -20.40 -25.78 5.10
C VAL A 675 -19.18 -26.57 4.63
N GLU A 676 -19.05 -26.84 3.32
CA GLU A 676 -17.84 -27.48 2.74
C GLU A 676 -16.56 -26.68 3.01
N VAL A 677 -16.65 -25.34 3.04
CA VAL A 677 -15.54 -24.47 3.46
C VAL A 677 -15.16 -24.71 4.93
N PHE A 678 -16.12 -24.90 5.84
CA PHE A 678 -15.82 -25.17 7.25
C PHE A 678 -15.08 -26.50 7.44
N LYS A 679 -15.35 -27.52 6.61
CA LYS A 679 -14.57 -28.78 6.63
C LYS A 679 -13.08 -28.57 6.34
N MET A 680 -12.72 -27.53 5.56
CA MET A 680 -11.32 -27.19 5.28
C MET A 680 -10.63 -26.44 6.42
N VAL A 681 -11.37 -25.89 7.40
CA VAL A 681 -10.78 -25.00 8.41
C VAL A 681 -9.78 -25.75 9.29
N GLN A 682 -10.06 -27.00 9.67
CA GLN A 682 -9.13 -27.80 10.51
C GLN A 682 -7.71 -27.88 9.92
N TYR A 683 -7.55 -27.96 8.60
CA TYR A 683 -6.24 -27.95 7.95
C TYR A 683 -5.42 -26.66 8.25
N GLY A 684 -6.08 -25.51 8.43
CA GLY A 684 -5.44 -24.25 8.81
C GLY A 684 -5.09 -24.13 10.29
N PHE A 685 -5.81 -24.84 11.16
CA PHE A 685 -5.70 -24.72 12.63
C PHE A 685 -5.14 -25.97 13.32
N ALA A 686 -4.82 -27.03 12.57
CA ALA A 686 -4.29 -28.28 13.10
C ALA A 686 -3.04 -28.05 13.99
N PRO A 687 -3.04 -28.55 15.24
CA PRO A 687 -1.91 -28.42 16.15
C PRO A 687 -0.78 -29.40 15.78
N GLU A 688 -0.03 -29.09 14.74
CA GLU A 688 1.11 -29.90 14.29
C GLU A 688 2.29 -29.77 15.26
N LEU A 689 2.57 -30.83 16.03
CA LEU A 689 3.84 -30.96 16.73
C LEU A 689 4.98 -30.95 15.70
N GLN A 690 5.95 -30.05 15.89
CA GLN A 690 7.25 -29.91 15.18
C GLN A 690 7.29 -29.11 13.87
N VAL A 691 6.18 -28.56 13.36
CA VAL A 691 6.20 -27.77 12.10
C VAL A 691 6.62 -26.31 12.33
N ASP A 692 7.38 -25.72 11.40
CA ASP A 692 7.82 -24.32 11.49
C ASP A 692 6.61 -23.36 11.52
N SER A 693 6.72 -22.36 12.39
CA SER A 693 5.78 -21.26 12.60
C SER A 693 5.35 -20.55 11.32
N ASP A 694 6.22 -20.48 10.31
CA ASP A 694 5.91 -19.94 8.98
C ASP A 694 4.87 -20.77 8.23
N THR A 695 5.05 -22.10 8.18
CA THR A 695 4.13 -22.96 7.42
C THR A 695 2.73 -22.93 8.03
N VAL A 696 2.61 -22.90 9.36
CA VAL A 696 1.31 -22.76 10.06
C VAL A 696 0.61 -21.46 9.65
N ARG A 697 1.32 -20.34 9.62
CA ARG A 697 0.74 -19.05 9.20
C ARG A 697 0.34 -19.02 7.73
N ILE A 698 1.12 -19.67 6.84
CA ILE A 698 0.75 -19.78 5.42
C ILE A 698 -0.51 -20.64 5.25
N LYS A 699 -0.67 -21.75 5.98
CA LYS A 699 -1.91 -22.55 5.98
C LYS A 699 -3.11 -21.72 6.46
N ARG A 700 -2.96 -20.96 7.55
CA ARG A 700 -3.98 -20.03 8.05
C ARG A 700 -4.38 -18.98 7.01
N LEU A 701 -3.40 -18.37 6.32
CA LEU A 701 -3.66 -17.39 5.26
C LEU A 701 -4.43 -17.99 4.06
N GLN A 702 -4.23 -19.26 3.72
CA GLN A 702 -5.01 -19.96 2.69
C GLN A 702 -6.49 -20.13 3.06
N ILE A 703 -6.81 -20.25 4.35
CA ILE A 703 -8.18 -20.38 4.85
C ILE A 703 -8.87 -19.01 4.97
N LEU A 704 -8.13 -17.91 5.09
CA LEU A 704 -8.70 -16.56 5.28
C LEU A 704 -9.62 -16.14 4.12
N SER A 705 -9.19 -16.29 2.86
CA SER A 705 -10.00 -15.90 1.69
C SER A 705 -11.23 -16.80 1.50
N LEU A 706 -11.13 -18.07 1.92
CA LEU A 706 -12.26 -18.99 1.98
C LEU A 706 -13.30 -18.52 3.01
N LEU A 707 -12.89 -18.18 4.23
CA LEU A 707 -13.79 -17.65 5.27
C LEU A 707 -14.43 -16.32 4.86
N GLN A 708 -13.67 -15.43 4.20
CA GLN A 708 -14.18 -14.16 3.66
C GLN A 708 -15.25 -14.39 2.58
N THR A 709 -15.08 -15.39 1.71
CA THR A 709 -16.06 -15.69 0.67
C THR A 709 -17.29 -16.42 1.24
N ALA A 710 -17.09 -17.36 2.18
CA ALA A 710 -18.17 -18.10 2.84
C ALA A 710 -19.05 -17.19 3.73
N PHE A 711 -18.48 -16.14 4.33
CA PHE A 711 -19.26 -15.10 5.02
C PHE A 711 -20.36 -14.52 4.10
N GLY A 712 -20.05 -14.30 2.82
CA GLY A 712 -20.98 -13.74 1.85
C GLY A 712 -22.23 -14.60 1.62
N ALA A 713 -22.09 -15.92 1.66
CA ALA A 713 -23.22 -16.85 1.58
C ALA A 713 -24.13 -16.74 2.81
N TRP A 714 -23.55 -16.79 4.01
CA TRP A 714 -24.31 -16.64 5.25
C TRP A 714 -24.95 -15.25 5.38
N TYR A 715 -24.31 -14.22 4.85
CA TYR A 715 -24.89 -12.88 4.76
C TYR A 715 -26.11 -12.84 3.81
N ARG A 716 -26.04 -13.44 2.62
CA ARG A 716 -27.19 -13.54 1.70
C ARG A 716 -28.36 -14.32 2.31
N ILE A 717 -28.09 -15.48 2.92
CA ILE A 717 -29.11 -16.29 3.62
C ILE A 717 -29.76 -15.47 4.74
N TRP A 718 -28.97 -14.74 5.53
CA TRP A 718 -29.48 -13.87 6.60
C TRP A 718 -30.37 -12.74 6.03
N VAL A 719 -29.97 -12.09 4.93
CA VAL A 719 -30.77 -11.05 4.26
C VAL A 719 -32.11 -11.61 3.75
N ARG A 720 -32.10 -12.77 3.07
CA ARG A 720 -33.33 -13.40 2.53
C ARG A 720 -34.28 -13.83 3.64
N ALA A 721 -33.81 -14.56 4.65
CA ALA A 721 -34.63 -14.96 5.80
C ALA A 721 -35.17 -13.75 6.60
N SER A 722 -34.42 -12.63 6.63
CA SER A 722 -34.90 -11.37 7.23
C SER A 722 -36.00 -10.70 6.40
N ALA A 723 -36.03 -10.88 5.08
CA ALA A 723 -36.98 -10.22 4.18
C ALA A 723 -38.34 -10.96 4.03
N VAL A 724 -38.37 -12.29 4.13
CA VAL A 724 -39.60 -13.08 3.96
C VAL A 724 -40.53 -12.93 5.18
N VAL A 725 -41.78 -12.53 4.97
CA VAL A 725 -42.76 -12.31 6.06
C VAL A 725 -43.67 -13.53 6.30
N ASP A 726 -43.91 -14.35 5.26
CA ASP A 726 -44.96 -15.37 5.25
C ASP A 726 -44.49 -16.80 5.64
N GLU A 727 -43.21 -16.99 5.93
CA GLU A 727 -42.69 -18.25 6.47
C GLU A 727 -43.10 -18.47 7.94
N GLY A 728 -43.15 -19.73 8.37
CA GLY A 728 -43.41 -20.10 9.77
C GLY A 728 -42.40 -19.42 10.70
N ALA A 729 -42.90 -18.64 11.67
CA ALA A 729 -42.08 -17.73 12.47
C ALA A 729 -40.89 -18.43 13.18
N GLU A 730 -41.07 -19.66 13.66
CA GLU A 730 -40.00 -20.44 14.30
C GLU A 730 -38.90 -20.88 13.33
N GLU A 731 -39.27 -21.30 12.10
CA GLU A 731 -38.31 -21.71 11.07
C GLU A 731 -37.49 -20.51 10.58
N ARG A 732 -38.18 -19.38 10.36
CA ARG A 732 -37.54 -18.11 9.97
C ARG A 732 -36.55 -17.62 11.02
N GLU A 733 -36.95 -17.59 12.29
CA GLU A 733 -36.07 -17.17 13.40
C GLU A 733 -34.85 -18.08 13.51
N TRP A 734 -35.03 -19.41 13.38
CA TRP A 734 -33.91 -20.36 13.32
C TRP A 734 -32.97 -20.11 12.13
N LYS A 735 -33.49 -19.85 10.92
CA LYS A 735 -32.68 -19.50 9.75
C LYS A 735 -31.85 -18.23 9.99
N ILE A 736 -32.48 -17.17 10.50
CA ILE A 736 -31.84 -15.88 10.82
C ILE A 736 -30.73 -16.09 11.88
N GLN A 737 -31.04 -16.76 12.99
CA GLN A 737 -30.09 -16.99 14.08
C GLN A 737 -28.92 -17.88 13.64
N ARG A 738 -29.19 -18.93 12.86
CA ARG A 738 -28.15 -19.79 12.29
C ARG A 738 -27.23 -18.98 11.38
N ALA A 739 -27.77 -18.25 10.42
CA ALA A 739 -26.97 -17.46 9.49
C ALA A 739 -26.15 -16.38 10.19
N HIS A 740 -26.72 -15.70 11.20
CA HIS A 740 -25.99 -14.76 12.07
C HIS A 740 -24.82 -15.43 12.80
N ASN A 741 -25.04 -16.61 13.40
CA ASN A 741 -23.99 -17.36 14.10
C ASN A 741 -22.86 -17.79 13.15
N MET A 742 -23.18 -18.22 11.93
CA MET A 742 -22.17 -18.61 10.93
C MET A 742 -21.35 -17.40 10.45
N LYS A 743 -21.99 -16.23 10.23
CA LYS A 743 -21.28 -14.97 9.93
C LYS A 743 -20.30 -14.60 11.04
N GLN A 744 -20.75 -14.67 12.30
CA GLN A 744 -19.90 -14.37 13.46
C GLN A 744 -18.71 -15.35 13.54
N LEU A 745 -18.93 -16.65 13.33
CA LEU A 745 -17.85 -17.63 13.31
C LEU A 745 -16.82 -17.38 12.19
N CYS A 746 -17.25 -16.98 10.99
CA CYS A 746 -16.33 -16.55 9.93
C CYS A 746 -15.48 -15.35 10.35
N VAL A 747 -16.07 -14.37 11.05
CA VAL A 747 -15.34 -13.21 11.60
C VAL A 747 -14.38 -13.62 12.71
N ASP A 748 -14.78 -14.51 13.62
CA ASP A 748 -13.97 -14.93 14.77
C ASP A 748 -12.76 -15.78 14.33
N LEU A 749 -12.97 -16.80 13.49
CA LEU A 749 -11.89 -17.60 12.89
C LEU A 749 -10.95 -16.73 12.04
N GLY A 750 -11.53 -15.82 11.26
CA GLY A 750 -10.77 -14.84 10.50
C GLY A 750 -9.92 -13.94 11.39
N ASN A 751 -10.47 -13.48 12.51
CA ASN A 751 -9.76 -12.64 13.48
C ASN A 751 -8.69 -13.39 14.27
N GLU A 752 -8.84 -14.69 14.51
CA GLU A 752 -7.74 -15.51 15.04
C GLU A 752 -6.57 -15.57 14.05
N ILE A 753 -6.86 -15.75 12.75
CA ILE A 753 -5.84 -15.73 11.68
C ILE A 753 -5.15 -14.36 11.62
N MET A 754 -5.93 -13.27 11.59
CA MET A 754 -5.42 -11.90 11.50
C MET A 754 -4.61 -11.50 12.74
N GLY A 755 -5.07 -11.88 13.94
CA GLY A 755 -4.35 -11.67 15.20
C GLY A 755 -3.00 -12.40 15.23
N CYS A 756 -2.93 -13.63 14.73
CA CYS A 756 -1.66 -14.37 14.59
C CYS A 756 -0.69 -13.71 13.60
N MET A 757 -1.18 -12.89 12.67
CA MET A 757 -0.38 -12.12 11.71
C MET A 757 -0.15 -10.65 12.14
N GLN A 758 -0.66 -10.23 13.31
CA GLN A 758 -0.63 -8.85 13.80
C GLN A 758 -1.26 -7.82 12.85
N LEU A 759 -2.30 -8.24 12.12
CA LEU A 759 -3.02 -7.41 11.16
C LEU A 759 -4.30 -6.82 11.77
N PRO A 760 -4.86 -5.74 11.19
CA PRO A 760 -6.15 -5.19 11.60
C PRO A 760 -7.24 -6.27 11.64
N LEU A 761 -8.02 -6.28 12.72
CA LEU A 761 -9.14 -7.20 12.88
C LEU A 761 -10.29 -6.82 11.94
N MET A 762 -10.92 -7.83 11.35
CA MET A 762 -12.11 -7.70 10.52
C MET A 762 -13.34 -7.44 11.40
N THR A 763 -14.22 -6.56 10.93
CA THR A 763 -15.51 -6.28 11.56
C THR A 763 -16.65 -6.89 10.75
N MET A 764 -17.81 -7.12 11.37
CA MET A 764 -19.03 -7.59 10.68
C MET A 764 -19.37 -6.66 9.50
N SER A 765 -19.48 -5.35 9.74
CA SER A 765 -19.79 -4.33 8.70
C SER A 765 -18.81 -4.39 7.52
N SER A 766 -17.51 -4.43 7.77
CA SER A 766 -16.51 -4.50 6.70
C SER A 766 -16.60 -5.78 5.86
N MET A 767 -17.09 -6.89 6.43
CA MET A 767 -17.28 -8.16 5.73
C MET A 767 -18.59 -8.17 4.94
N GLU A 768 -19.64 -7.49 5.43
CA GLU A 768 -20.91 -7.26 4.72
C GLU A 768 -20.69 -6.37 3.50
N GLU A 769 -19.97 -5.25 3.66
CA GLU A 769 -19.57 -4.35 2.57
C GLU A 769 -18.73 -5.08 1.51
N LEU A 770 -17.73 -5.86 1.94
CA LEU A 770 -16.91 -6.68 1.04
C LEU A 770 -17.74 -7.72 0.27
N SER A 771 -18.72 -8.34 0.93
CA SER A 771 -19.61 -9.34 0.33
C SER A 771 -20.56 -8.73 -0.69
N GLU A 772 -21.09 -7.53 -0.42
CA GLU A 772 -21.86 -6.75 -1.40
C GLU A 772 -21.00 -6.38 -2.61
N VAL A 773 -19.76 -5.90 -2.42
CA VAL A 773 -18.83 -5.62 -3.51
C VAL A 773 -18.61 -6.87 -4.37
N PHE A 774 -18.32 -8.03 -3.77
CA PHE A 774 -18.11 -9.29 -4.49
C PHE A 774 -19.36 -9.81 -5.22
N ALA A 775 -20.56 -9.51 -4.74
CA ALA A 775 -21.82 -9.88 -5.40
C ALA A 775 -22.25 -8.88 -6.49
N GLY A 776 -21.40 -7.91 -6.87
CA GLY A 776 -21.74 -6.90 -7.87
C GLY A 776 -22.62 -5.77 -7.32
N GLY A 777 -22.53 -5.49 -6.03
CA GLY A 777 -23.02 -4.26 -5.41
C GLY A 777 -22.10 -3.05 -5.69
N PRO A 778 -22.43 -1.87 -5.12
CA PRO A 778 -21.68 -0.63 -5.34
C PRO A 778 -20.23 -0.77 -4.86
N LEU A 779 -19.30 -0.18 -5.60
CA LEU A 779 -17.90 -0.09 -5.17
C LEU A 779 -17.80 0.83 -3.95
N VAL A 780 -17.31 0.31 -2.84
CA VAL A 780 -16.99 1.07 -1.65
C VAL A 780 -15.52 1.51 -1.74
N GLU A 781 -15.19 2.72 -1.27
CA GLU A 781 -13.79 3.08 -0.96
C GLU A 781 -13.35 2.26 0.26
N ILE A 782 -12.99 1.00 0.01
CA ILE A 782 -12.65 0.05 1.06
C ILE A 782 -11.26 0.42 1.61
N ASP A 783 -11.28 1.19 2.70
CA ASP A 783 -10.14 1.57 3.56
C ASP A 783 -9.48 0.34 4.27
N LEU A 784 -9.89 -0.90 3.97
CA LEU A 784 -9.20 -2.11 4.43
C LEU A 784 -7.79 -2.12 3.81
N PHE A 785 -6.77 -1.96 4.66
CA PHE A 785 -5.34 -2.15 4.36
C PHE A 785 -4.66 -1.10 3.44
N GLU A 786 -5.02 0.18 3.51
CA GLU A 786 -4.15 1.30 3.04
C GLU A 786 -3.30 1.95 4.16
N THR A 787 -3.15 1.26 5.31
CA THR A 787 -2.26 1.63 6.44
C THR A 787 -0.90 0.94 6.40
#